data_AF-H0J0F0-F1
#
_entry.id   AF-H0J0F0-F1
#
_cell.length_a   1.000
_cell.length_b   1.000
_cell.length_c   1.000
_cell.angle_alpha   90.00
_cell.angle_beta   90.00
_cell.angle_gamma   90.00
#
_symmetry.space_group_name_H-M   'P 1'
#
loop_
_entity.id
_entity.type
_entity.pdbx_description
1 polymer ?
#
loop_
_entity_poly.entity_id
_entity_poly.type
_entity_poly.pdbx_seq_one_letter_code
_entity_poly.pdbx_strand_id
1 'polypeptide(L)'
;MTTKPLLTIDDLAIHYQTGAGPVQAVDGVSFDLAPGEALGLVGESGCGKTTAAKAMLRLLPPNGLVPKGRIDFAGRDLLNLDPEAMRKVRWDEIAWISQAAMNALDPVYTVGDQILEAMSAHRKINRKEAWAHAEQLFRDVGIDPGRLSAYPHEMSGGMKQRAVIAMALALDPQLIVADEPTTALDVVTQAQILSRLTKLRRERGLALIFITHDISVVVQTCDRVAVMYGGHIMETGPVREVFASPFHPYTMGLTNAFPTLEGAQKELISIPGSPPDLLNPPSGCRFAERCPFATQRCSEETPALTYVGEGRQAACHYPEQAAEFRQQAARNDTWQIAGERLGEQVQGAGSLERRISDTPLLEVEGLKKYFPVEQGFFEGFGRKRQERKVHAVDDIDFELREGEILGLAGESGSGKTTTGEMLVRLQDVTAGEIRFDGQNIAALKGADLKAFRRSAQMIFQDPYQTLNPRFTIYDIVAEPLIIHKLAEGEELEQRVVESLERAGLKPASAYQERFPHELSGGQRQRVAIARGIVLEPRFMVADEPVSMLDVSIRAGVLNLMRRFRNELGISFVYVSHDLPTIRYVADRTAIMYLGEIVEVGPTDTLIRERKHPYTQLLLDASPEPDPAVFKAPLESAGEIPSAVEPPNGCHFHTRCPKAMACCGWEGRDVATAMSEWRIRGGELHKLAGVSVTGLSAQLALAENVSETAARKELQEVLSAKHASLWEAARINVQGKCLLVQFDAQPSPRRRLIAREHEVACYLYDSTQEVASLPEEK
;
A
#
# COMPACT_ATOMS: atom_id res chain seq x y z
N MET A 1 14.93 1.01 37.48
CA MET A 1 13.77 1.75 38.04
C MET A 1 12.61 1.50 37.10
N THR A 2 11.56 0.81 37.53
CA THR A 2 10.38 0.55 36.69
C THR A 2 9.63 1.86 36.47
N THR A 3 9.74 2.42 35.27
CA THR A 3 8.96 3.58 34.84
C THR A 3 7.48 3.20 34.88
N LYS A 4 6.66 4.01 35.57
CA LYS A 4 5.20 3.82 35.60
C LYS A 4 4.67 3.86 34.16
N PRO A 5 3.79 2.93 33.74
CA PRO A 5 3.23 2.94 32.40
C PRO A 5 2.40 4.21 32.16
N LEU A 6 2.42 4.70 30.92
CA LEU A 6 1.59 5.81 30.45
C LEU A 6 0.15 5.35 30.20
N LEU A 7 -0.03 4.18 29.59
CA LEU A 7 -1.32 3.53 29.38
C LEU A 7 -1.28 2.12 29.98
N THR A 8 -2.37 1.71 30.61
CA THR A 8 -2.59 0.34 31.04
C THR A 8 -4.01 -0.08 30.68
N ILE A 9 -4.11 -1.14 29.91
CA ILE A 9 -5.35 -1.84 29.59
C ILE A 9 -5.36 -3.11 30.43
N ASP A 10 -6.42 -3.32 31.20
CA ASP A 10 -6.54 -4.45 32.13
C ASP A 10 -7.90 -5.15 31.96
N ASP A 11 -7.86 -6.45 31.66
CA ASP A 11 -9.01 -7.35 31.42
C ASP A 11 -10.13 -6.73 30.56
N LEU A 12 -9.76 -5.97 29.52
CA LEU A 12 -10.71 -5.24 28.68
C LEU A 12 -11.56 -6.21 27.87
N ALA A 13 -12.88 -6.09 28.01
CA ALA A 13 -13.85 -6.74 27.14
C ALA A 13 -14.76 -5.71 26.47
N ILE A 14 -15.09 -5.92 25.19
CA ILE A 14 -15.94 -5.03 24.40
C ILE A 14 -16.92 -5.87 23.60
N HIS A 15 -18.21 -5.66 23.84
CA HIS A 15 -19.29 -6.38 23.18
C HIS A 15 -20.14 -5.44 22.33
N TYR A 16 -20.43 -5.81 21.08
CA TYR A 16 -21.43 -5.12 20.26
C TYR A 16 -22.77 -5.81 20.35
N GLN A 17 -23.81 -5.06 20.69
CA GLN A 17 -25.18 -5.55 20.64
C GLN A 17 -25.66 -5.64 19.20
N THR A 18 -26.12 -6.83 18.80
CA THR A 18 -26.74 -7.10 17.50
C THR A 18 -28.06 -7.84 17.68
N GLY A 19 -28.90 -7.90 16.64
CA GLY A 19 -30.15 -8.65 16.69
C GLY A 19 -29.97 -10.16 16.88
N ALA A 20 -28.81 -10.71 16.54
CA ALA A 20 -28.46 -12.12 16.73
C ALA A 20 -27.86 -12.43 18.11
N GLY A 21 -27.46 -11.41 18.88
CA GLY A 21 -26.78 -11.56 20.16
C GLY A 21 -25.58 -10.61 20.34
N PRO A 22 -24.89 -10.67 21.49
CA PRO A 22 -23.70 -9.87 21.73
C PRO A 22 -22.48 -10.45 20.98
N VAL A 23 -21.90 -9.67 20.06
CA VAL A 23 -20.62 -9.99 19.42
C VAL A 23 -19.48 -9.66 20.38
N GLN A 24 -18.68 -10.65 20.76
CA GLN A 24 -17.52 -10.49 21.65
C GLN A 24 -16.30 -10.03 20.86
N ALA A 25 -16.21 -8.73 20.57
CA ALA A 25 -15.18 -8.17 19.70
C ALA A 25 -13.79 -8.12 20.34
N VAL A 26 -13.73 -7.90 21.65
CA VAL A 26 -12.53 -7.93 22.48
C VAL A 26 -12.91 -8.63 23.77
N ASP A 27 -12.07 -9.53 24.27
CA ASP A 27 -12.34 -10.28 25.50
C ASP A 27 -11.05 -10.58 26.26
N GLY A 28 -10.93 -10.02 27.47
CA GLY A 28 -9.79 -10.24 28.37
C GLY A 28 -8.45 -9.71 27.86
N VAL A 29 -8.45 -8.61 27.10
CA VAL A 29 -7.21 -8.00 26.59
C VAL A 29 -6.55 -7.18 27.68
N SER A 30 -5.26 -7.45 27.94
CA SER A 30 -4.43 -6.73 28.90
C SER A 30 -3.06 -6.42 28.32
N PHE A 31 -2.62 -5.17 28.41
CA PHE A 31 -1.27 -4.74 28.04
C PHE A 31 -0.99 -3.35 28.60
N ASP A 32 0.30 -3.01 28.67
CA ASP A 32 0.81 -1.72 29.11
C ASP A 32 1.61 -1.03 28.00
N LEU A 33 1.77 0.29 28.13
CA LEU A 33 2.62 1.11 27.27
C LEU A 33 3.40 2.10 28.13
N ALA A 34 4.72 2.08 28.02
CA ALA A 34 5.60 3.04 28.67
C ALA A 34 5.66 4.38 27.92
N PRO A 35 6.00 5.49 28.59
CA PRO A 35 6.29 6.76 27.91
C PRO A 35 7.37 6.61 26.83
N GLY A 36 7.14 7.14 25.63
CA GLY A 36 8.08 7.09 24.50
C GLY A 36 8.19 5.73 23.78
N GLU A 37 7.50 4.70 24.28
CA GLU A 37 7.46 3.37 23.67
C GLU A 37 6.50 3.35 22.46
N ALA A 38 6.84 2.57 21.44
CA ALA A 38 5.92 2.18 20.39
C ALA A 38 5.48 0.72 20.54
N LEU A 39 4.17 0.51 20.66
CA LEU A 39 3.53 -0.80 20.69
C LEU A 39 2.76 -1.04 19.39
N GLY A 40 3.14 -2.09 18.66
CA GLY A 40 2.38 -2.57 17.52
C GLY A 40 1.23 -3.47 17.97
N LEU A 41 0.01 -3.20 17.51
CA LEU A 41 -1.14 -4.09 17.70
C LEU A 41 -1.49 -4.72 16.35
N VAL A 42 -1.22 -6.02 16.20
CA VAL A 42 -1.31 -6.74 14.92
C VAL A 42 -2.24 -7.92 14.99
N GLY A 43 -2.77 -8.35 13.85
CA GLY A 43 -3.66 -9.51 13.76
C GLY A 43 -4.53 -9.44 12.51
N GLU A 44 -5.27 -10.51 12.23
CA GLU A 44 -6.24 -10.56 11.13
C GLU A 44 -7.36 -9.52 11.29
N SER A 45 -8.01 -9.14 10.18
CA SER A 45 -9.13 -8.21 10.19
C SER A 45 -10.27 -8.74 11.06
N GLY A 46 -10.92 -7.83 11.79
CA GLY A 46 -12.00 -8.19 12.71
C GLY A 46 -11.56 -8.75 14.07
N CYS A 47 -10.27 -8.90 14.35
CA CYS A 47 -9.81 -9.44 15.64
C CYS A 47 -9.91 -8.47 16.85
N GLY A 48 -10.42 -7.25 16.66
CA GLY A 48 -10.68 -6.30 17.74
C GLY A 48 -9.71 -5.10 17.88
N LYS A 49 -8.69 -4.95 17.01
CA LYS A 49 -7.66 -3.88 17.12
C LYS A 49 -8.24 -2.46 17.15
N THR A 50 -8.97 -2.08 16.10
CA THR A 50 -9.66 -0.78 15.99
C THR A 50 -10.71 -0.61 17.09
N THR A 51 -11.38 -1.69 17.50
CA THR A 51 -12.36 -1.66 18.60
C THR A 51 -11.69 -1.30 19.93
N ALA A 52 -10.53 -1.88 20.23
CA ALA A 52 -9.73 -1.53 21.40
C ALA A 52 -9.28 -0.06 21.36
N ALA A 53 -8.78 0.43 20.22
CA ALA A 53 -8.43 1.85 20.03
C ALA A 53 -9.61 2.79 20.26
N LYS A 54 -10.77 2.49 19.67
CA LYS A 54 -12.00 3.28 19.88
C LYS A 54 -12.42 3.30 21.34
N ALA A 55 -12.28 2.18 22.07
CA ALA A 55 -12.58 2.14 23.50
C ALA A 55 -11.64 3.03 24.32
N MET A 56 -10.33 3.07 24.01
CA MET A 56 -9.36 3.95 24.68
C MET A 56 -9.77 5.42 24.62
N LEU A 57 -10.40 5.84 23.52
CA LEU A 57 -10.87 7.20 23.31
C LEU A 57 -12.37 7.39 23.61
N ARG A 58 -13.07 6.36 24.09
CA ARG A 58 -14.54 6.34 24.28
C ARG A 58 -15.32 6.74 23.02
N LEU A 59 -14.88 6.24 21.87
CA LEU A 59 -15.47 6.45 20.54
C LEU A 59 -16.22 5.21 20.03
N LEU A 60 -16.58 4.28 20.93
CA LEU A 60 -17.45 3.16 20.56
C LEU A 60 -18.83 3.70 20.12
N PRO A 61 -19.45 3.10 19.09
CA PRO A 61 -20.82 3.43 18.70
C PRO A 61 -21.80 3.06 19.82
N PRO A 62 -23.06 3.54 19.78
CA PRO A 62 -24.05 3.32 20.84
C PRO A 62 -24.32 1.86 21.19
N ASN A 63 -24.12 0.93 20.25
CA ASN A 63 -24.29 -0.50 20.48
C ASN A 63 -23.02 -1.20 21.02
N GLY A 64 -21.89 -0.50 21.14
CA GLY A 64 -20.64 -1.03 21.71
C GLY A 64 -20.57 -0.75 23.20
N LEU A 65 -20.46 -1.82 24.00
CA LEU A 65 -20.40 -1.76 25.47
C LEU A 65 -19.08 -2.32 25.97
N VAL A 66 -18.60 -1.76 27.08
CA VAL A 66 -17.45 -2.27 27.83
C VAL A 66 -17.98 -2.95 29.10
N PRO A 67 -18.35 -4.26 29.05
CA PRO A 67 -18.93 -4.96 30.19
C PRO A 67 -17.95 -5.12 31.37
N LYS A 68 -16.65 -5.19 31.10
CA LYS A 68 -15.59 -5.31 32.11
C LYS A 68 -14.26 -4.76 31.60
N GLY A 69 -13.34 -4.59 32.55
CA GLY A 69 -11.99 -4.11 32.33
C GLY A 69 -11.81 -2.63 32.63
N ARG A 70 -10.57 -2.17 32.53
CA ARG A 70 -10.15 -0.81 32.88
C ARG A 70 -9.19 -0.27 31.83
N ILE A 71 -9.31 1.04 31.57
CA ILE A 71 -8.41 1.78 30.69
C ILE A 71 -7.80 2.92 31.51
N ASP A 72 -6.59 2.73 32.02
CA ASP A 72 -5.88 3.73 32.81
C ASP A 72 -4.89 4.50 31.94
N PHE A 73 -5.00 5.83 31.90
CA PHE A 73 -4.07 6.70 31.21
C PHE A 73 -3.50 7.74 32.19
N ALA A 74 -2.18 7.73 32.35
CA ALA A 74 -1.44 8.57 33.29
C ALA A 74 -1.99 8.48 34.75
N GLY A 75 -2.51 7.33 35.17
CA GLY A 75 -3.10 7.13 36.50
C GLY A 75 -4.59 7.48 36.61
N ARG A 76 -5.27 7.78 35.51
CA ARG A 76 -6.71 8.10 35.47
C ARG A 76 -7.46 7.05 34.65
N ASP A 77 -8.51 6.48 35.23
CA ASP A 77 -9.41 5.59 34.50
C ASP A 77 -10.30 6.38 33.53
N LEU A 78 -10.06 6.20 32.23
CA LEU A 78 -10.74 6.93 31.18
C LEU A 78 -12.24 6.58 31.06
N LEU A 79 -12.62 5.35 31.40
CA LEU A 79 -14.01 4.90 31.29
C LEU A 79 -14.95 5.65 32.25
N ASN A 80 -14.41 6.11 33.38
CA ASN A 80 -15.14 6.78 34.46
C ASN A 80 -15.11 8.32 34.37
N LEU A 81 -14.46 8.90 33.35
CA LEU A 81 -14.44 10.34 33.17
C LEU A 81 -15.81 10.89 32.75
N ASP A 82 -16.12 12.11 33.14
CA ASP A 82 -17.25 12.85 32.54
C ASP A 82 -16.93 13.28 31.09
N PRO A 83 -17.93 13.67 30.28
CA PRO A 83 -17.71 14.05 28.89
C PRO A 83 -16.76 15.25 28.67
N GLU A 84 -16.70 16.19 29.60
CA GLU A 84 -15.86 17.40 29.48
C GLU A 84 -14.41 17.10 29.85
N ALA A 85 -14.18 16.24 30.86
CA ALA A 85 -12.87 15.70 31.16
C ALA A 85 -12.34 14.84 30.00
N MET A 86 -13.20 14.01 29.38
CA MET A 86 -12.80 13.21 28.23
C MET A 86 -12.48 14.07 27.00
N ARG A 87 -13.17 15.20 26.81
CA ARG A 87 -12.83 16.16 25.74
C ARG A 87 -11.41 16.68 25.88
N LYS A 88 -10.91 16.89 27.10
CA LYS A 88 -9.52 17.32 27.34
C LYS A 88 -8.50 16.21 27.11
N VAL A 89 -8.88 14.93 27.25
CA VAL A 89 -8.00 13.81 26.94
C VAL A 89 -7.85 13.66 25.42
N ARG A 90 -8.97 13.74 24.70
CA ARG A 90 -8.98 13.63 23.23
C ARG A 90 -8.17 14.78 22.63
N TRP A 91 -7.34 14.44 21.65
CA TRP A 91 -6.47 15.34 20.91
C TRP A 91 -5.32 15.97 21.72
N ASP A 92 -5.58 16.55 22.90
CA ASP A 92 -4.54 17.22 23.71
C ASP A 92 -3.60 16.21 24.41
N GLU A 93 -4.13 15.10 24.91
CA GLU A 93 -3.31 14.08 25.58
C GLU A 93 -3.14 12.80 24.72
N ILE A 94 -4.22 12.39 24.04
CA ILE A 94 -4.26 11.24 23.14
C ILE A 94 -4.83 11.67 21.79
N ALA A 95 -4.00 11.64 20.74
CA ALA A 95 -4.44 11.90 19.38
C ALA A 95 -4.72 10.59 18.62
N TRP A 96 -5.65 10.64 17.68
CA TRP A 96 -6.02 9.51 16.83
C TRP A 96 -5.80 9.84 15.36
N ILE A 97 -5.05 9.00 14.68
CA ILE A 97 -5.00 8.95 13.22
C ILE A 97 -5.87 7.76 12.81
N SER A 98 -7.08 8.03 12.33
CA SER A 98 -8.05 6.99 11.99
C SER A 98 -7.72 6.28 10.68
N GLN A 99 -8.27 5.07 10.50
CA GLN A 99 -8.29 4.39 9.21
C GLN A 99 -8.95 5.28 8.16
N ALA A 100 -8.43 5.27 6.93
CA ALA A 100 -8.86 6.15 5.83
C ALA A 100 -8.80 7.65 6.19
N ALA A 101 -7.81 8.06 6.99
CA ALA A 101 -7.56 9.44 7.40
C ALA A 101 -7.58 10.46 6.24
N MET A 102 -7.25 10.05 5.01
CA MET A 102 -7.39 10.90 3.82
C MET A 102 -8.82 11.46 3.59
N ASN A 103 -9.85 10.78 4.12
CA ASN A 103 -11.25 11.20 4.08
C ASN A 103 -11.69 11.98 5.33
N ALA A 104 -10.81 12.17 6.31
CA ALA A 104 -11.11 12.88 7.55
C ALA A 104 -11.08 14.41 7.38
N LEU A 105 -10.39 14.91 6.35
CA LEU A 105 -10.34 16.34 6.05
C LEU A 105 -11.62 16.80 5.37
N ASP A 106 -12.18 17.91 5.84
CA ASP A 106 -13.36 18.52 5.23
C ASP A 106 -12.96 19.17 3.88
N PRO A 107 -13.55 18.76 2.74
CA PRO A 107 -13.16 19.23 1.42
C PRO A 107 -13.50 20.70 1.15
N VAL A 108 -14.34 21.34 1.97
CA VAL A 108 -14.77 22.74 1.76
C VAL A 108 -13.97 23.77 2.57
N TYR A 109 -13.09 23.33 3.46
CA TYR A 109 -12.19 24.20 4.23
C TYR A 109 -10.74 24.02 3.81
N THR A 110 -9.93 25.07 3.98
CA THR A 110 -8.47 24.93 3.82
C THR A 110 -7.91 24.03 4.92
N VAL A 111 -6.81 23.35 4.63
CA VAL A 111 -6.18 22.45 5.61
C VAL A 111 -5.66 23.23 6.82
N GLY A 112 -5.13 24.43 6.61
CA GLY A 112 -4.67 25.30 7.69
C GLY A 112 -5.79 25.70 8.63
N ASP A 113 -6.96 26.09 8.11
CA ASP A 113 -8.11 26.46 8.96
C ASP A 113 -8.59 25.29 9.83
N GLN A 114 -8.58 24.06 9.30
CA GLN A 114 -8.94 22.85 10.07
C GLN A 114 -7.95 22.57 11.21
N ILE A 115 -6.65 22.76 10.99
CA ILE A 115 -5.62 22.63 12.04
C ILE A 115 -5.80 23.71 13.11
N LEU A 116 -6.07 24.94 12.69
CA LEU A 116 -6.31 26.07 13.59
C LEU A 116 -7.57 25.88 14.44
N GLU A 117 -8.62 25.30 13.87
CA GLU A 117 -9.84 24.95 14.58
C GLU A 117 -9.55 23.93 15.70
N ALA A 118 -8.81 22.86 15.38
CA ALA A 118 -8.40 21.85 16.36
C ALA A 118 -7.63 22.47 17.54
N MET A 119 -6.69 23.38 17.27
CA MET A 119 -5.94 24.09 18.31
C MET A 119 -6.83 25.00 19.16
N SER A 120 -7.66 25.81 18.50
CA SER A 120 -8.51 26.83 19.15
C SER A 120 -9.62 26.21 20.00
N ALA A 121 -10.05 24.99 19.67
CA ALA A 121 -11.02 24.23 20.45
C ALA A 121 -10.49 23.79 21.83
N HIS A 122 -9.17 23.68 22.01
CA HIS A 122 -8.56 23.16 23.24
C HIS A 122 -7.73 24.20 24.00
N ARG A 123 -7.10 25.15 23.29
CA ARG A 123 -6.19 26.13 23.87
C ARG A 123 -6.60 27.56 23.53
N LYS A 124 -6.33 28.49 24.46
CA LYS A 124 -6.42 29.93 24.18
C LYS A 124 -5.20 30.37 23.39
N ILE A 125 -5.26 30.21 22.08
CA ILE A 125 -4.21 30.61 21.13
C ILE A 125 -4.78 31.65 20.16
N ASN A 126 -3.99 32.67 19.81
CA ASN A 126 -4.43 33.61 18.78
C ASN A 126 -4.13 33.05 17.38
N ARG A 127 -4.84 33.52 16.36
CA ARG A 127 -4.72 33.02 14.98
C ARG A 127 -3.28 33.10 14.44
N LYS A 128 -2.52 34.14 14.82
CA LYS A 128 -1.16 34.35 14.32
C LYS A 128 -0.20 33.30 14.88
N GLU A 129 -0.28 33.01 16.17
CA GLU A 129 0.50 31.96 16.84
C GLU A 129 0.11 30.57 16.34
N ALA A 130 -1.18 30.30 16.19
CA ALA A 130 -1.67 29.02 15.68
C ALA A 130 -1.22 28.77 14.24
N TRP A 131 -1.24 29.81 13.39
CA TRP A 131 -0.73 29.71 12.02
C TRP A 131 0.77 29.44 11.97
N ALA A 132 1.57 30.16 12.76
CA ALA A 132 3.01 29.92 12.85
C ALA A 132 3.34 28.49 13.34
N HIS A 133 2.56 27.99 14.31
CA HIS A 133 2.70 26.61 14.76
C HIS A 133 2.30 25.61 13.66
N ALA A 134 1.22 25.86 12.92
CA ALA A 134 0.82 25.04 11.78
C ALA A 134 1.87 25.01 10.65
N GLU A 135 2.55 26.14 10.39
CA GLU A 135 3.68 26.20 9.45
C GLU A 135 4.83 25.30 9.90
N GLN A 136 5.15 25.30 11.19
CA GLN A 136 6.19 24.41 11.73
C GLN A 136 5.78 22.93 11.59
N LEU A 137 4.53 22.58 11.94
CA LEU A 137 4.03 21.22 11.79
C LEU A 137 4.09 20.75 10.34
N PHE A 138 3.75 21.61 9.37
CA PHE A 138 3.88 21.30 7.95
C PHE A 138 5.33 20.98 7.57
N ARG A 139 6.33 21.75 8.05
CA ARG A 139 7.74 21.43 7.83
C ARG A 139 8.12 20.08 8.43
N ASP A 140 7.69 19.82 9.66
CA ASP A 140 7.97 18.57 10.39
C ASP A 140 7.43 17.35 9.62
N VAL A 141 6.21 17.45 9.08
CA VAL A 141 5.61 16.40 8.24
C VAL A 141 6.06 16.49 6.77
N GLY A 142 6.91 17.43 6.38
CA GLY A 142 7.50 17.51 5.04
C GLY A 142 6.57 18.05 3.96
N ILE A 143 5.66 18.94 4.34
CA ILE A 143 4.81 19.70 3.43
C ILE A 143 5.30 21.15 3.43
N ASP A 144 5.35 21.78 2.25
CA ASP A 144 5.62 23.22 2.15
C ASP A 144 4.55 24.00 2.95
N PRO A 145 4.93 24.85 3.93
CA PRO A 145 4.00 25.70 4.67
C PRO A 145 3.05 26.52 3.80
N GLY A 146 3.45 26.86 2.57
CA GLY A 146 2.58 27.53 1.60
C GLY A 146 1.33 26.73 1.21
N ARG A 147 1.27 25.43 1.53
CA ARG A 147 0.10 24.56 1.30
C ARG A 147 -0.94 24.63 2.40
N LEU A 148 -0.74 25.37 3.49
CA LEU A 148 -1.77 25.54 4.52
C LEU A 148 -3.05 26.17 3.96
N SER A 149 -2.94 27.02 2.94
CA SER A 149 -4.09 27.61 2.26
C SER A 149 -4.72 26.72 1.19
N ALA A 150 -4.17 25.52 0.95
CA ALA A 150 -4.72 24.59 -0.02
C ALA A 150 -5.96 23.88 0.55
N TYR A 151 -6.90 23.55 -0.33
CA TYR A 151 -8.00 22.65 -0.03
C TYR A 151 -7.55 21.18 -0.14
N PRO A 152 -8.21 20.24 0.56
CA PRO A 152 -7.83 18.83 0.48
C PRO A 152 -7.78 18.29 -0.94
N HIS A 153 -8.72 18.67 -1.81
CA HIS A 153 -8.77 18.19 -3.20
C HIS A 153 -7.60 18.71 -4.08
N GLU A 154 -6.84 19.70 -3.61
CA GLU A 154 -5.64 20.22 -4.27
C GLU A 154 -4.35 19.51 -3.79
N MET A 155 -4.47 18.57 -2.84
CA MET A 155 -3.36 17.82 -2.25
C MET A 155 -3.37 16.36 -2.70
N SER A 156 -2.19 15.78 -2.88
CA SER A 156 -2.03 14.34 -3.13
C SER A 156 -2.48 13.51 -1.92
N GLY A 157 -2.73 12.21 -2.12
CA GLY A 157 -3.12 11.32 -1.01
C GLY A 157 -2.09 11.29 0.13
N GLY A 158 -0.80 11.18 -0.22
CA GLY A 158 0.28 11.27 0.76
C GLY A 158 0.35 12.62 1.48
N MET A 159 0.12 13.73 0.78
CA MET A 159 0.05 15.06 1.40
C MET A 159 -1.13 15.17 2.38
N LYS A 160 -2.32 14.66 2.01
CA LYS A 160 -3.48 14.62 2.90
C LYS A 160 -3.18 13.82 4.16
N GLN A 161 -2.56 12.66 4.02
CA GLN A 161 -2.18 11.83 5.16
C GLN A 161 -1.20 12.55 6.09
N ARG A 162 -0.17 13.18 5.53
CA ARG A 162 0.81 13.99 6.30
C ARG A 162 0.16 15.20 6.95
N ALA A 163 -0.83 15.83 6.31
CA ALA A 163 -1.61 16.91 6.91
C ALA A 163 -2.46 16.43 8.10
N VAL A 164 -3.05 15.24 8.03
CA VAL A 164 -3.76 14.64 9.19
C VAL A 164 -2.79 14.31 10.33
N ILE A 165 -1.58 13.85 10.03
CA ILE A 165 -0.52 13.66 11.03
C ILE A 165 -0.15 15.00 11.69
N ALA A 166 0.00 16.07 10.90
CA ALA A 166 0.24 17.41 11.43
C ALA A 166 -0.91 17.86 12.35
N MET A 167 -2.17 17.65 11.93
CA MET A 167 -3.33 17.96 12.75
C MET A 167 -3.37 17.15 14.06
N ALA A 168 -3.01 15.86 14.02
CA ALA A 168 -2.92 15.02 15.21
C ALA A 168 -1.84 15.49 16.19
N LEU A 169 -0.76 16.08 15.68
CA LEU A 169 0.36 16.63 16.46
C LEU A 169 0.12 18.07 16.94
N ALA A 170 -0.98 18.70 16.56
CA ALA A 170 -1.24 20.13 16.77
C ALA A 170 -1.29 20.57 18.23
N LEU A 171 -1.51 19.62 19.15
CA LEU A 171 -1.58 19.86 20.59
C LEU A 171 -0.48 19.13 21.37
N ASP A 172 0.57 18.64 20.70
CA ASP A 172 1.69 17.95 21.35
C ASP A 172 1.24 16.78 22.26
N PRO A 173 0.47 15.80 21.73
CA PRO A 173 -0.08 14.71 22.52
C PRO A 173 1.01 13.82 23.12
N GLN A 174 0.72 13.22 24.29
CA GLN A 174 1.60 12.24 24.93
C GLN A 174 1.51 10.86 24.26
N LEU A 175 0.36 10.54 23.66
CA LEU A 175 0.10 9.28 22.96
C LEU A 175 -0.54 9.54 21.60
N ILE A 176 -0.03 8.88 20.58
CA ILE A 176 -0.70 8.75 19.28
C ILE A 176 -1.21 7.33 19.13
N VAL A 177 -2.50 7.18 18.84
CA VAL A 177 -3.06 5.93 18.32
C VAL A 177 -3.16 6.07 16.81
N ALA A 178 -2.39 5.27 16.08
CA ALA A 178 -2.37 5.28 14.63
C ALA A 178 -3.02 3.99 14.11
N ASP A 179 -4.23 4.12 13.55
CA ASP A 179 -5.03 3.00 13.07
C ASP A 179 -4.93 2.88 11.56
N GLU A 180 -4.11 1.94 11.09
CA GLU A 180 -3.82 1.74 9.66
C GLU A 180 -3.43 3.04 8.92
N PRO A 181 -2.44 3.80 9.45
CA PRO A 181 -2.14 5.16 8.99
C PRO A 181 -1.50 5.23 7.60
N THR A 182 -1.18 4.11 6.98
CA THR A 182 -0.56 4.05 5.65
C THR A 182 -1.31 3.17 4.65
N THR A 183 -2.48 2.64 5.03
CA THR A 183 -3.30 1.84 4.11
C THR A 183 -3.71 2.68 2.89
N ALA A 184 -3.76 2.03 1.72
CA ALA A 184 -4.08 2.62 0.41
C ALA A 184 -3.05 3.66 -0.12
N LEU A 185 -1.85 3.69 0.45
CA LEU A 185 -0.71 4.44 -0.10
C LEU A 185 0.26 3.49 -0.79
N ASP A 186 1.02 4.01 -1.76
CA ASP A 186 2.12 3.27 -2.37
C ASP A 186 3.28 3.05 -1.38
N VAL A 187 4.14 2.07 -1.65
CA VAL A 187 5.27 1.68 -0.78
C VAL A 187 6.23 2.83 -0.45
N VAL A 188 6.46 3.76 -1.38
CA VAL A 188 7.40 4.86 -1.19
C VAL A 188 6.80 5.91 -0.27
N THR A 189 5.58 6.34 -0.54
CA THR A 189 4.84 7.28 0.32
C THR A 189 4.64 6.69 1.71
N GLN A 190 4.30 5.40 1.81
CA GLN A 190 4.22 4.68 3.08
C GLN A 190 5.54 4.77 3.85
N ALA A 191 6.67 4.37 3.25
CA ALA A 191 7.98 4.38 3.92
C ALA A 191 8.36 5.79 4.42
N GLN A 192 8.10 6.83 3.63
CA GLN A 192 8.33 8.23 4.03
C GLN A 192 7.50 8.63 5.26
N ILE A 193 6.21 8.28 5.27
CA ILE A 193 5.31 8.59 6.39
C ILE A 193 5.75 7.87 7.66
N LEU A 194 6.07 6.59 7.58
CA LEU A 194 6.53 5.79 8.73
C LEU A 194 7.86 6.31 9.30
N SER A 195 8.81 6.67 8.42
CA SER A 195 10.09 7.28 8.80
C SER A 195 9.86 8.58 9.58
N ARG A 196 9.01 9.47 9.07
CA ARG A 196 8.67 10.73 9.73
C ARG A 196 7.95 10.54 11.06
N LEU A 197 6.97 9.64 11.12
CA LEU A 197 6.25 9.36 12.35
C LEU A 197 7.20 8.83 13.44
N THR A 198 8.14 7.96 13.06
CA THR A 198 9.15 7.41 13.98
C THR A 198 10.15 8.47 14.43
N LYS A 199 10.56 9.37 13.52
CA LYS A 199 11.40 10.52 13.86
C LYS A 199 10.70 11.44 14.85
N LEU A 200 9.46 11.85 14.56
CA LEU A 200 8.65 12.71 15.41
C LEU A 200 8.39 12.08 16.78
N ARG A 201 8.15 10.76 16.82
CA ARG A 201 8.04 9.98 18.06
C ARG A 201 9.25 10.19 18.96
N ARG A 202 10.44 9.98 18.38
CA ARG A 202 11.73 10.06 19.11
C ARG A 202 12.07 11.49 19.53
N GLU A 203 11.85 12.47 18.66
CA GLU A 203 12.17 13.88 18.92
C GLU A 203 11.26 14.50 19.99
N ARG A 204 9.97 14.12 20.00
CA ARG A 204 8.98 14.66 20.95
C ARG A 204 8.75 13.78 22.18
N GLY A 205 9.32 12.58 22.23
CA GLY A 205 9.18 11.66 23.36
C GLY A 205 7.75 11.11 23.56
N LEU A 206 6.92 11.14 22.52
CA LEU A 206 5.53 10.65 22.56
C LEU A 206 5.49 9.12 22.44
N ALA A 207 4.51 8.51 23.10
CA ALA A 207 4.22 7.08 22.94
C ALA A 207 3.36 6.84 21.68
N LEU A 208 3.44 5.64 21.12
CA LEU A 208 2.74 5.26 19.90
C LEU A 208 2.06 3.90 20.05
N ILE A 209 0.75 3.83 19.78
CA ILE A 209 0.08 2.57 19.45
C ILE A 209 -0.09 2.52 17.96
N PHE A 210 0.54 1.55 17.31
CA PHE A 210 0.50 1.38 15.86
C PHE A 210 -0.33 0.15 15.51
N ILE A 211 -1.52 0.35 14.96
CA ILE A 211 -2.41 -0.73 14.53
C ILE A 211 -2.21 -0.95 13.04
N THR A 212 -1.90 -2.19 12.67
CA THR A 212 -1.78 -2.62 11.28
C THR A 212 -1.99 -4.13 11.17
N HIS A 213 -2.26 -4.60 9.97
CA HIS A 213 -2.22 -6.02 9.64
C HIS A 213 -0.88 -6.43 9.00
N ASP A 214 0.02 -5.47 8.71
CA ASP A 214 1.33 -5.74 8.10
C ASP A 214 2.45 -5.83 9.16
N ILE A 215 2.97 -7.04 9.36
CA ILE A 215 4.07 -7.33 10.30
C ILE A 215 5.33 -6.55 9.92
N SER A 216 5.62 -6.43 8.63
CA SER A 216 6.84 -5.79 8.11
C SER A 216 6.93 -4.33 8.55
N VAL A 217 5.78 -3.64 8.56
CA VAL A 217 5.68 -2.26 9.07
C VAL A 217 5.92 -2.21 10.57
N VAL A 218 5.41 -3.18 11.34
CA VAL A 218 5.58 -3.21 12.80
C VAL A 218 7.03 -3.50 13.20
N VAL A 219 7.69 -4.44 12.52
CA VAL A 219 9.12 -4.75 12.73
C VAL A 219 10.00 -3.51 12.54
N GLN A 220 9.62 -2.62 11.62
CA GLN A 220 10.36 -1.40 11.32
C GLN A 220 10.05 -0.23 12.25
N THR A 221 8.84 -0.15 12.81
CA THR A 221 8.34 1.06 13.49
C THR A 221 8.15 0.92 14.99
N CYS A 222 7.93 -0.29 15.50
CA CYS A 222 7.56 -0.54 16.89
C CYS A 222 8.70 -1.13 17.71
N ASP A 223 8.63 -0.94 19.03
CA ASP A 223 9.59 -1.51 19.98
C ASP A 223 9.06 -2.85 20.53
N ARG A 224 7.75 -2.89 20.85
CA ARG A 224 7.01 -4.09 21.27
C ARG A 224 5.84 -4.39 20.35
N VAL A 225 5.34 -5.61 20.40
CA VAL A 225 4.15 -6.05 19.66
C VAL A 225 3.17 -6.79 20.57
N ALA A 226 1.88 -6.66 20.31
CA ALA A 226 0.80 -7.50 20.81
C ALA A 226 0.04 -8.10 19.61
N VAL A 227 0.18 -9.41 19.44
CA VAL A 227 -0.46 -10.19 18.37
C VAL A 227 -1.85 -10.60 18.85
N MET A 228 -2.89 -10.08 18.20
CA MET A 228 -4.29 -10.35 18.52
C MET A 228 -4.92 -11.36 17.57
N TYR A 229 -5.80 -12.20 18.10
CA TYR A 229 -6.64 -13.09 17.32
C TYR A 229 -7.97 -13.35 18.04
N GLY A 230 -9.08 -13.28 17.31
CA GLY A 230 -10.41 -13.59 17.86
C GLY A 230 -10.76 -12.84 19.16
N GLY A 231 -10.34 -11.58 19.29
CA GLY A 231 -10.61 -10.75 20.48
C GLY A 231 -9.61 -10.88 21.63
N HIS A 232 -8.58 -11.75 21.54
CA HIS A 232 -7.58 -11.97 22.60
C HIS A 232 -6.15 -11.67 22.13
N ILE A 233 -5.24 -11.40 23.07
CA ILE A 233 -3.79 -11.38 22.80
C ILE A 233 -3.26 -12.81 22.83
N MET A 234 -2.64 -13.22 21.72
CA MET A 234 -2.02 -14.54 21.54
C MET A 234 -0.54 -14.53 21.94
N GLU A 235 0.17 -13.44 21.66
CA GLU A 235 1.58 -13.30 21.98
C GLU A 235 1.96 -11.83 22.11
N THR A 236 2.83 -11.49 23.05
CA THR A 236 3.37 -10.13 23.21
C THR A 236 4.81 -10.13 23.69
N GLY A 237 5.58 -9.12 23.30
CA GLY A 237 6.98 -8.94 23.67
C GLY A 237 7.74 -8.02 22.72
N PRO A 238 9.08 -7.94 22.83
CA PRO A 238 9.92 -7.20 21.89
C PRO A 238 9.68 -7.66 20.46
N VAL A 239 9.41 -6.73 19.54
CA VAL A 239 8.92 -7.05 18.19
C VAL A 239 9.81 -8.04 17.44
N ARG A 240 11.13 -7.81 17.50
CA ARG A 240 12.12 -8.63 16.79
C ARG A 240 12.19 -10.04 17.35
N GLU A 241 12.04 -10.21 18.67
CA GLU A 241 12.10 -11.52 19.32
C GLU A 241 10.84 -12.35 19.07
N VAL A 242 9.67 -11.70 19.09
CA VAL A 242 8.38 -12.34 18.81
C VAL A 242 8.35 -12.90 17.39
N PHE A 243 8.80 -12.14 16.39
CA PHE A 243 8.78 -12.61 15.00
C PHE A 243 9.99 -13.48 14.62
N ALA A 244 11.15 -13.33 15.27
CA ALA A 244 12.29 -14.22 15.04
C ALA A 244 12.09 -15.62 15.65
N SER A 245 11.40 -15.71 16.80
CA SER A 245 11.22 -16.97 17.53
C SER A 245 9.85 -17.04 18.19
N PRO A 246 8.76 -17.07 17.41
CA PRO A 246 7.39 -17.07 17.94
C PRO A 246 7.12 -18.28 18.84
N PHE A 247 6.31 -18.07 19.89
CA PHE A 247 5.83 -19.15 20.77
C PHE A 247 4.46 -19.67 20.37
N HIS A 248 3.58 -18.81 19.85
CA HIS A 248 2.22 -19.21 19.51
C HIS A 248 2.10 -19.67 18.05
N PRO A 249 1.44 -20.81 17.74
CA PRO A 249 1.28 -21.32 16.37
C PRO A 249 0.66 -20.32 15.38
N TYR A 250 -0.27 -19.46 15.84
CA TYR A 250 -0.80 -18.36 15.03
C TYR A 250 0.31 -17.38 14.58
N THR A 251 1.17 -16.93 15.50
CA THR A 251 2.30 -16.04 15.19
C THR A 251 3.29 -16.72 14.23
N MET A 252 3.48 -18.04 14.36
CA MET A 252 4.29 -18.84 13.41
C MET A 252 3.68 -18.79 12.00
N GLY A 253 2.37 -19.03 11.88
CA GLY A 253 1.66 -18.99 10.60
C GLY A 253 1.69 -17.61 9.95
N LEU A 254 1.49 -16.56 10.75
CA LEU A 254 1.59 -15.18 10.26
C LEU A 254 2.98 -14.85 9.72
N THR A 255 4.03 -15.25 10.45
CA THR A 255 5.43 -15.00 10.07
C THR A 255 5.77 -15.72 8.75
N ASN A 256 5.29 -16.95 8.59
CA ASN A 256 5.59 -17.77 7.41
C ASN A 256 4.73 -17.44 6.17
N ALA A 257 3.71 -16.60 6.31
CA ALA A 257 2.79 -16.24 5.23
C ALA A 257 3.28 -15.07 4.36
N PHE A 258 4.36 -14.39 4.75
CA PHE A 258 4.91 -13.26 3.99
C PHE A 258 5.93 -13.71 2.92
N PRO A 259 5.83 -13.19 1.68
CA PRO A 259 6.92 -13.30 0.72
C PRO A 259 8.10 -12.42 1.15
N THR A 260 9.32 -12.93 1.03
CA THR A 260 10.56 -12.18 1.28
C THR A 260 11.26 -11.80 -0.02
N LEU A 261 12.05 -10.72 0.02
CA LEU A 261 12.89 -10.31 -1.11
C LEU A 261 14.18 -11.14 -1.25
N GLU A 262 14.48 -12.06 -0.34
CA GLU A 262 15.71 -12.87 -0.38
C GLU A 262 15.43 -14.38 -0.53
N GLY A 263 14.21 -14.85 -0.25
CA GLY A 263 13.79 -16.24 -0.46
C GLY A 263 13.09 -16.43 -1.82
N ALA A 264 13.54 -17.39 -2.63
CA ALA A 264 12.89 -17.75 -3.89
C ALA A 264 12.18 -19.12 -3.82
N GLN A 265 11.00 -19.18 -4.46
CA GLN A 265 10.31 -20.37 -4.99
C GLN A 265 9.55 -21.36 -4.07
N LYS A 266 9.57 -21.23 -2.73
CA LYS A 266 8.71 -22.08 -1.88
C LYS A 266 7.28 -21.53 -1.83
N GLU A 267 6.29 -22.41 -1.92
CA GLU A 267 4.87 -22.05 -1.77
C GLU A 267 4.64 -21.34 -0.43
N LEU A 268 4.02 -20.15 -0.45
CA LEU A 268 3.75 -19.39 0.77
C LEU A 268 2.83 -20.17 1.71
N ILE A 269 3.14 -20.12 3.00
CA ILE A 269 2.27 -20.72 4.02
C ILE A 269 0.96 -19.93 4.07
N SER A 270 -0.15 -20.62 3.90
CA SER A 270 -1.48 -20.05 4.09
C SER A 270 -2.12 -20.68 5.32
N ILE A 271 -2.53 -19.86 6.29
CA ILE A 271 -3.33 -20.35 7.42
C ILE A 271 -4.73 -20.71 6.86
N PRO A 272 -5.19 -21.96 6.95
CA PRO A 272 -6.48 -22.38 6.40
C PRO A 272 -7.64 -21.82 7.22
N GLY A 273 -8.85 -21.84 6.66
CA GLY A 273 -10.08 -21.44 7.32
C GLY A 273 -10.29 -19.93 7.41
N SER A 274 -11.37 -19.56 8.10
CA SER A 274 -11.72 -18.18 8.45
C SER A 274 -11.56 -17.95 9.95
N PRO A 275 -11.39 -16.70 10.42
CA PRO A 275 -11.48 -16.38 11.85
C PRO A 275 -12.77 -16.92 12.49
N PRO A 276 -12.76 -17.23 13.80
CA PRO A 276 -13.94 -17.73 14.50
C PRO A 276 -15.09 -16.71 14.48
N ASP A 277 -16.33 -17.22 14.53
CA ASP A 277 -17.51 -16.38 14.72
C ASP A 277 -17.50 -15.77 16.13
N LEU A 278 -17.45 -14.44 16.20
CA LEU A 278 -17.42 -13.70 17.46
C LEU A 278 -18.79 -13.57 18.14
N LEU A 279 -19.88 -13.97 17.47
CA LEU A 279 -21.19 -14.17 18.11
C LEU A 279 -21.19 -15.40 19.02
N ASN A 280 -20.56 -16.48 18.56
CA ASN A 280 -20.50 -17.77 19.26
C ASN A 280 -19.06 -18.28 19.31
N PRO A 281 -18.18 -17.59 20.07
CA PRO A 281 -16.76 -17.86 19.95
C PRO A 281 -16.38 -19.15 20.70
N PRO A 282 -15.32 -19.87 20.28
CA PRO A 282 -14.95 -21.17 20.85
C PRO A 282 -14.77 -21.14 22.37
N SER A 283 -15.13 -22.22 23.07
CA SER A 283 -14.96 -22.35 24.53
C SER A 283 -13.50 -22.44 24.97
N GLY A 284 -12.64 -23.00 24.12
CA GLY A 284 -11.21 -23.13 24.36
C GLY A 284 -10.38 -22.02 23.73
N CYS A 285 -9.15 -22.35 23.31
CA CYS A 285 -8.30 -21.47 22.51
C CYS A 285 -9.03 -21.01 21.24
N ARG A 286 -9.12 -19.68 21.03
CA ARG A 286 -9.76 -19.09 19.85
C ARG A 286 -9.18 -19.59 18.53
N PHE A 287 -7.91 -20.02 18.51
CA PHE A 287 -7.21 -20.50 17.33
C PHE A 287 -7.23 -22.04 17.17
N ALA A 288 -7.85 -22.80 18.08
CA ALA A 288 -7.75 -24.27 18.12
C ALA A 288 -8.15 -24.94 16.80
N GLU A 289 -9.20 -24.47 16.13
CA GLU A 289 -9.71 -25.05 14.88
C GLU A 289 -8.70 -24.91 13.73
N ARG A 290 -7.94 -23.81 13.70
CA ARG A 290 -6.95 -23.49 12.66
C ARG A 290 -5.52 -23.85 13.04
N CYS A 291 -5.28 -24.25 14.30
CA CYS A 291 -3.97 -24.64 14.80
C CYS A 291 -3.65 -26.09 14.44
N PRO A 292 -2.59 -26.38 13.66
CA PRO A 292 -2.25 -27.75 13.28
C PRO A 292 -1.77 -28.62 14.45
N PHE A 293 -1.44 -28.01 15.58
CA PHE A 293 -0.99 -28.67 16.81
C PHE A 293 -2.07 -28.73 17.91
N ALA A 294 -3.33 -28.41 17.58
CA ALA A 294 -4.38 -28.37 18.58
C ALA A 294 -4.65 -29.76 19.18
N THR A 295 -4.73 -29.80 20.51
CA THR A 295 -5.12 -30.97 21.28
C THR A 295 -6.54 -30.80 21.84
N GLN A 296 -7.09 -31.84 22.48
CA GLN A 296 -8.39 -31.76 23.14
C GLN A 296 -8.45 -30.61 24.17
N ARG A 297 -7.37 -30.39 24.93
CA ARG A 297 -7.27 -29.29 25.89
C ARG A 297 -7.44 -27.92 25.23
N CYS A 298 -6.94 -27.75 24.00
CA CYS A 298 -7.10 -26.50 23.26
C CYS A 298 -8.56 -26.21 22.92
N SER A 299 -9.42 -27.22 22.77
CA SER A 299 -10.85 -27.02 22.46
C SER A 299 -11.70 -26.75 23.71
N GLU A 300 -11.25 -27.24 24.87
CA GLU A 300 -12.01 -27.19 26.12
C GLU A 300 -11.60 -26.03 27.04
N GLU A 301 -10.32 -25.62 27.00
CA GLU A 301 -9.76 -24.61 27.90
C GLU A 301 -9.15 -23.43 27.14
N THR A 302 -9.49 -22.20 27.54
CA THR A 302 -8.83 -20.99 27.04
C THR A 302 -7.44 -20.87 27.67
N PRO A 303 -6.35 -20.82 26.88
CA PRO A 303 -5.00 -20.67 27.41
C PRO A 303 -4.80 -19.27 28.02
N ALA A 304 -4.23 -19.22 29.22
CA ALA A 304 -3.88 -17.95 29.86
C ALA A 304 -2.65 -17.32 29.19
N LEU A 305 -2.61 -15.98 29.13
CA LEU A 305 -1.43 -15.23 28.68
C LEU A 305 -0.34 -15.31 29.76
N THR A 306 0.66 -16.18 29.57
CA THR A 306 1.70 -16.48 30.57
C THR A 306 3.09 -16.09 30.08
N TYR A 307 4.02 -15.85 31.00
CA TYR A 307 5.40 -15.51 30.66
C TYR A 307 6.15 -16.72 30.08
N VAL A 308 6.77 -16.53 28.92
CA VAL A 308 7.49 -17.58 28.16
C VAL A 308 8.97 -17.22 27.92
N GLY A 309 9.39 -16.04 28.37
CA GLY A 309 10.75 -15.51 28.29
C GLY A 309 10.83 -14.14 28.98
N GLU A 310 12.00 -13.51 28.98
CA GLU A 310 12.15 -12.15 29.52
C GLU A 310 11.27 -11.16 28.75
N GLY A 311 10.28 -10.56 29.42
CA GLY A 311 9.38 -9.58 28.80
C GLY A 311 8.46 -10.12 27.71
N ARG A 312 8.34 -11.45 27.57
CA ARG A 312 7.51 -12.11 26.55
C ARG A 312 6.40 -12.93 27.19
N GLN A 313 5.21 -12.87 26.60
CA GLN A 313 4.07 -13.67 27.02
C GLN A 313 3.39 -14.33 25.82
N ALA A 314 2.85 -15.53 26.01
CA ALA A 314 2.06 -16.23 25.01
C ALA A 314 0.85 -16.94 25.64
N ALA A 315 -0.26 -16.95 24.91
CA ALA A 315 -1.49 -17.65 25.26
C ALA A 315 -1.54 -19.00 24.54
N CYS A 316 -0.56 -19.86 24.81
CA CYS A 316 -0.51 -21.24 24.30
C CYS A 316 -0.47 -22.22 25.48
N HIS A 317 -1.10 -23.38 25.33
CA HIS A 317 -1.02 -24.46 26.33
C HIS A 317 0.33 -25.18 26.35
N TYR A 318 1.14 -25.05 25.28
CA TYR A 318 2.39 -25.78 25.08
C TYR A 318 3.56 -24.86 24.64
N PRO A 319 3.85 -23.75 25.34
CA PRO A 319 4.94 -22.85 24.97
C PRO A 319 6.32 -23.54 24.99
N GLU A 320 6.50 -24.58 25.80
CA GLU A 320 7.72 -25.38 25.87
C GLU A 320 7.99 -26.17 24.59
N GLN A 321 6.96 -26.47 23.78
CA GLN A 321 7.08 -27.18 22.50
C GLN A 321 7.30 -26.24 21.31
N ALA A 322 7.36 -24.92 21.54
CA ALA A 322 7.41 -23.93 20.47
C ALA A 322 8.56 -24.13 19.49
N ALA A 323 9.72 -24.63 19.94
CA ALA A 323 10.86 -24.89 19.06
C ALA A 323 10.56 -25.97 18.01
N GLU A 324 9.87 -27.03 18.41
CA GLU A 324 9.45 -28.10 17.51
C GLU A 324 8.32 -27.60 16.59
N PHE A 325 7.32 -26.93 17.15
CA PHE A 325 6.20 -26.36 16.38
C PHE A 325 6.69 -25.39 15.30
N ARG A 326 7.70 -24.56 15.56
CA ARG A 326 8.28 -23.66 14.55
C ARG A 326 8.85 -24.43 13.35
N GLN A 327 9.58 -25.52 13.60
CA GLN A 327 10.15 -26.33 12.52
C GLN A 327 9.05 -26.98 11.67
N GLN A 328 8.00 -27.48 12.33
CA GLN A 328 6.88 -28.10 11.63
C GLN A 328 6.05 -27.07 10.87
N ALA A 329 5.69 -25.94 11.51
CA ALA A 329 4.86 -24.87 10.95
C ALA A 329 5.51 -24.12 9.76
N ALA A 330 6.79 -24.31 9.52
CA ALA A 330 7.49 -23.81 8.33
C ALA A 330 7.19 -24.61 7.05
N ARG A 331 6.31 -25.62 7.12
CA ARG A 331 5.95 -26.50 6.00
C ARG A 331 4.45 -26.48 5.73
N ASN A 332 4.05 -26.44 4.46
CA ASN A 332 2.63 -26.45 4.05
C ASN A 332 1.88 -27.73 4.46
N ASP A 333 2.56 -28.88 4.49
CA ASP A 333 2.01 -30.17 4.93
C ASP A 333 1.43 -30.12 6.36
N THR A 334 2.03 -29.28 7.21
CA THR A 334 1.62 -29.15 8.60
C THR A 334 0.30 -28.37 8.68
N TRP A 335 0.14 -27.34 7.84
CA TRP A 335 -1.09 -26.56 7.76
C TRP A 335 -2.22 -27.27 7.02
N GLN A 336 -1.90 -28.22 6.14
CA GLN A 336 -2.87 -29.12 5.51
C GLN A 336 -3.69 -29.90 6.54
N ILE A 337 -3.09 -30.35 7.64
CA ILE A 337 -3.80 -31.05 8.73
C ILE A 337 -4.93 -30.19 9.31
N ALA A 338 -4.70 -28.89 9.46
CA ALA A 338 -5.75 -27.97 9.90
C ALA A 338 -6.79 -27.74 8.81
N GLY A 339 -6.38 -27.61 7.55
CA GLY A 339 -7.28 -27.50 6.41
C GLY A 339 -8.23 -28.70 6.29
N GLU A 340 -7.70 -29.93 6.37
CA GLU A 340 -8.48 -31.16 6.26
C GLU A 340 -9.57 -31.25 7.33
N ARG A 341 -9.27 -30.86 8.58
CA ARG A 341 -10.26 -30.78 9.66
C ARG A 341 -11.38 -29.78 9.38
N LEU A 342 -11.07 -28.71 8.64
CA LEU A 342 -12.01 -27.67 8.23
C LEU A 342 -12.73 -27.99 6.91
N GLY A 343 -12.45 -29.14 6.29
CA GLY A 343 -12.96 -29.47 4.95
C GLY A 343 -12.30 -28.67 3.82
N GLU A 344 -11.20 -27.97 4.11
CA GLU A 344 -10.37 -27.28 3.12
C GLU A 344 -9.20 -28.17 2.70
N GLN A 345 -9.25 -28.75 1.50
CA GLN A 345 -8.03 -29.34 0.94
C GLN A 345 -7.05 -28.21 0.57
N VAL A 346 -6.05 -27.99 1.41
CA VAL A 346 -4.86 -27.20 1.06
C VAL A 346 -4.02 -28.07 0.12
N GLN A 347 -4.47 -28.25 -1.13
CA GLN A 347 -3.73 -29.09 -2.08
C GLN A 347 -2.36 -28.44 -2.36
N GLY A 348 -1.28 -29.16 -2.03
CA GLY A 348 0.06 -28.75 -2.43
C GLY A 348 0.12 -28.73 -3.96
N ALA A 349 0.71 -27.67 -4.51
CA ALA A 349 0.87 -27.56 -5.96
C ALA A 349 1.62 -28.80 -6.48
N GLY A 350 0.95 -29.60 -7.33
CA GLY A 350 1.61 -30.64 -8.10
C GLY A 350 2.75 -30.01 -8.90
N SER A 351 3.92 -30.64 -8.86
CA SER A 351 5.19 -30.19 -9.44
C SER A 351 5.24 -30.23 -10.98
N LEU A 352 4.11 -30.00 -11.66
CA LEU A 352 4.06 -29.83 -13.11
C LEU A 352 4.25 -28.35 -13.43
N GLU A 353 5.51 -27.92 -13.46
CA GLU A 353 5.87 -26.64 -14.07
C GLU A 353 5.53 -26.70 -15.56
N ARG A 354 4.41 -26.09 -15.94
CA ARG A 354 4.06 -25.90 -17.35
C ARG A 354 5.10 -24.95 -17.94
N ARG A 355 5.81 -25.39 -18.99
CA ARG A 355 6.79 -24.54 -19.68
C ARG A 355 6.08 -23.36 -20.31
N ILE A 356 6.56 -22.15 -20.01
CA ILE A 356 6.17 -20.92 -20.70
C ILE A 356 6.53 -21.09 -22.17
N SER A 357 5.58 -20.79 -23.06
CA SER A 357 5.84 -20.81 -24.50
C SER A 357 6.65 -19.57 -24.88
N ASP A 358 7.54 -19.67 -25.87
CA ASP A 358 8.18 -18.48 -26.44
C ASP A 358 7.21 -17.69 -27.36
N THR A 359 6.01 -18.22 -27.62
CA THR A 359 4.99 -17.55 -28.43
C THR A 359 4.34 -16.40 -27.64
N PRO A 360 4.32 -15.17 -28.16
CA PRO A 360 3.59 -14.06 -27.56
C PRO A 360 2.08 -14.29 -27.69
N LEU A 361 1.38 -14.29 -26.56
CA LEU A 361 -0.09 -14.27 -26.51
C LEU A 361 -0.62 -12.84 -26.72
N LEU A 362 0.09 -11.86 -26.17
CA LEU A 362 -0.23 -10.43 -26.25
C LEU A 362 1.01 -9.64 -26.66
N GLU A 363 0.87 -8.75 -27.64
CA GLU A 363 1.88 -7.78 -28.04
C GLU A 363 1.31 -6.37 -27.89
N VAL A 364 2.07 -5.49 -27.24
CA VAL A 364 1.72 -4.10 -27.03
C VAL A 364 2.80 -3.23 -27.65
N GLU A 365 2.41 -2.34 -28.57
CA GLU A 365 3.32 -1.46 -29.31
C GLU A 365 2.84 0.00 -29.24
N GLY A 366 3.70 0.90 -28.74
CA GLY A 366 3.48 2.35 -28.70
C GLY A 366 2.18 2.78 -28.00
N LEU A 367 1.77 2.03 -26.96
CA LEU A 367 0.47 2.20 -26.33
C LEU A 367 0.37 3.52 -25.58
N LYS A 368 -0.68 4.30 -25.86
CA LYS A 368 -0.94 5.62 -25.27
C LYS A 368 -2.36 5.75 -24.78
N LYS A 369 -2.53 6.39 -23.62
CA LYS A 369 -3.84 6.78 -23.09
C LYS A 369 -3.77 8.15 -22.45
N TYR A 370 -4.45 9.10 -23.09
CA TYR A 370 -4.55 10.47 -22.61
C TYR A 370 -6.00 10.80 -22.26
N PHE A 371 -6.22 11.30 -21.04
CA PHE A 371 -7.55 11.73 -20.59
C PHE A 371 -7.66 13.26 -20.68
N PRO A 372 -8.75 13.81 -21.23
CA PRO A 372 -8.97 15.26 -21.24
C PRO A 372 -9.24 15.76 -19.82
N VAL A 373 -8.69 16.92 -19.46
CA VAL A 373 -9.02 17.61 -18.20
C VAL A 373 -10.14 18.61 -18.47
N GLU A 374 -11.33 18.36 -17.91
CA GLU A 374 -12.45 19.32 -17.98
C GLU A 374 -12.19 20.51 -17.05
N GLN A 375 -12.08 21.73 -17.61
CA GLN A 375 -12.01 22.96 -16.83
C GLN A 375 -13.40 23.56 -16.63
N GLY A 376 -13.66 24.07 -15.41
CA GLY A 376 -14.94 24.68 -15.03
C GLY A 376 -15.39 25.83 -15.92
N PHE A 377 -16.70 26.03 -15.99
CA PHE A 377 -17.42 26.90 -16.95
C PHE A 377 -17.01 28.40 -16.97
N PHE A 378 -16.18 28.89 -16.04
CA PHE A 378 -15.91 30.32 -15.85
C PHE A 378 -14.56 30.85 -16.41
N GLU A 379 -13.65 30.01 -16.90
CA GLU A 379 -12.31 30.46 -17.36
C GLU A 379 -12.22 30.86 -18.85
N GLY A 380 -13.35 30.92 -19.57
CA GLY A 380 -13.40 30.99 -21.03
C GLY A 380 -13.71 32.37 -21.64
N PHE A 381 -12.91 33.41 -21.39
CA PHE A 381 -12.89 34.60 -22.28
C PHE A 381 -11.45 34.98 -22.67
N GLY A 382 -11.04 34.59 -23.89
CA GLY A 382 -10.00 35.33 -24.64
C GLY A 382 -8.61 34.71 -24.85
N ARG A 383 -8.29 33.49 -24.39
CA ARG A 383 -7.00 32.82 -24.70
C ARG A 383 -7.20 31.51 -25.47
N LYS A 384 -6.36 31.27 -26.49
CA LYS A 384 -6.28 29.99 -27.24
C LYS A 384 -6.15 28.85 -26.22
N ARG A 385 -7.21 28.04 -26.08
CA ARG A 385 -7.29 26.87 -25.20
C ARG A 385 -6.22 25.84 -25.60
N GLN A 386 -5.22 25.63 -24.74
CA GLN A 386 -4.47 24.38 -24.77
C GLN A 386 -5.32 23.34 -24.02
N GLU A 387 -5.71 22.27 -24.70
CA GLU A 387 -6.35 21.11 -24.06
C GLU A 387 -5.32 20.47 -23.13
N ARG A 388 -5.45 20.67 -21.83
CA ARG A 388 -4.69 19.92 -20.82
C ARG A 388 -5.14 18.47 -20.84
N LYS A 389 -4.19 17.54 -20.93
CA LYS A 389 -4.44 16.10 -20.97
C LYS A 389 -3.60 15.43 -19.90
N VAL A 390 -4.17 14.44 -19.20
CA VAL A 390 -3.44 13.55 -18.30
C VAL A 390 -2.80 12.46 -19.14
N HIS A 391 -1.47 12.38 -19.13
CA HIS A 391 -0.67 11.34 -19.77
C HIS A 391 -0.63 10.09 -18.87
N ALA A 392 -1.72 9.31 -18.86
CA ALA A 392 -1.83 8.15 -17.96
C ALA A 392 -0.94 6.98 -18.42
N VAL A 393 -0.85 6.77 -19.73
CA VAL A 393 0.07 5.82 -20.36
C VAL A 393 0.69 6.53 -21.56
N ASP A 394 2.01 6.49 -21.67
CA ASP A 394 2.75 7.26 -22.67
C ASP A 394 3.84 6.41 -23.34
N ASP A 395 3.51 5.81 -24.49
CA ASP A 395 4.44 5.13 -25.38
C ASP A 395 5.09 3.85 -24.79
N ILE A 396 4.26 2.95 -24.25
CA ILE A 396 4.76 1.69 -23.68
C ILE A 396 4.69 0.54 -24.69
N ASP A 397 5.71 -0.32 -24.65
CA ASP A 397 5.74 -1.59 -25.41
C ASP A 397 6.05 -2.75 -24.47
N PHE A 398 5.42 -3.90 -24.67
CA PHE A 398 5.80 -5.14 -24.02
C PHE A 398 5.07 -6.32 -24.66
N GLU A 399 5.54 -7.52 -24.35
CA GLU A 399 4.88 -8.77 -24.73
C GLU A 399 4.51 -9.56 -23.47
N LEU A 400 3.43 -10.34 -23.58
CA LEU A 400 3.08 -11.40 -22.64
C LEU A 400 3.08 -12.72 -23.39
N ARG A 401 3.87 -13.67 -22.92
CA ARG A 401 4.00 -15.03 -23.46
C ARG A 401 2.92 -15.96 -22.93
N GLU A 402 2.58 -16.99 -23.70
CA GLU A 402 1.57 -17.96 -23.26
C GLU A 402 2.04 -18.75 -22.02
N GLY A 403 1.23 -18.72 -20.97
CA GLY A 403 1.52 -19.31 -19.66
C GLY A 403 2.44 -18.47 -18.77
N GLU A 404 2.78 -17.24 -19.16
CA GLU A 404 3.61 -16.31 -18.37
C GLU A 404 2.75 -15.51 -17.37
N ILE A 405 3.30 -15.20 -16.20
CA ILE A 405 2.83 -14.10 -15.34
C ILE A 405 3.81 -12.93 -15.50
N LEU A 406 3.36 -11.86 -16.15
CA LEU A 406 4.08 -10.58 -16.23
C LEU A 406 3.63 -9.68 -15.07
N GLY A 407 4.54 -9.36 -14.16
CA GLY A 407 4.33 -8.37 -13.12
C GLY A 407 4.42 -6.95 -13.68
N LEU A 408 3.45 -6.09 -13.38
CA LEU A 408 3.49 -4.66 -13.68
C LEU A 408 3.55 -3.87 -12.37
N ALA A 409 4.72 -3.32 -12.05
CA ALA A 409 5.01 -2.68 -10.77
C ALA A 409 5.13 -1.15 -10.86
N GLY A 410 4.85 -0.45 -9.76
CA GLY A 410 5.12 0.99 -9.62
C GLY A 410 4.21 1.68 -8.61
N GLU A 411 4.54 2.91 -8.23
CA GLU A 411 3.74 3.74 -7.33
C GLU A 411 2.33 4.02 -7.86
N SER A 412 1.45 4.48 -6.97
CA SER A 412 0.09 4.87 -7.34
C SER A 412 0.10 5.99 -8.39
N GLY A 413 -0.82 5.91 -9.36
CA GLY A 413 -0.90 6.88 -10.45
C GLY A 413 0.15 6.71 -11.57
N SER A 414 0.98 5.66 -11.55
CA SER A 414 1.96 5.43 -12.62
C SER A 414 1.38 4.96 -13.96
N GLY A 415 0.10 4.58 -14.01
CA GLY A 415 -0.61 4.14 -15.23
C GLY A 415 -1.00 2.66 -15.29
N LYS A 416 -0.66 1.86 -14.27
CA LYS A 416 -0.81 0.39 -14.28
C LYS A 416 -2.25 -0.10 -14.49
N THR A 417 -3.19 0.38 -13.67
CA THR A 417 -4.62 0.04 -13.80
C THR A 417 -5.15 0.44 -15.17
N THR A 418 -4.80 1.64 -15.65
CA THR A 418 -5.19 2.12 -16.99
C THR A 418 -4.64 1.22 -18.09
N THR A 419 -3.38 0.76 -17.98
CA THR A 419 -2.81 -0.25 -18.88
C THR A 419 -3.64 -1.52 -18.84
N GLY A 420 -3.88 -2.09 -17.65
CA GLY A 420 -4.69 -3.30 -17.47
C GLY A 420 -6.08 -3.20 -18.10
N GLU A 421 -6.81 -2.11 -17.85
CA GLU A 421 -8.14 -1.87 -18.43
C GLU A 421 -8.12 -1.78 -19.96
N MET A 422 -7.06 -1.24 -20.57
CA MET A 422 -6.90 -1.24 -22.03
C MET A 422 -6.65 -2.64 -22.58
N LEU A 423 -5.86 -3.47 -21.88
CA LEU A 423 -5.55 -4.83 -22.32
C LEU A 423 -6.81 -5.71 -22.41
N VAL A 424 -7.80 -5.47 -21.54
CA VAL A 424 -9.10 -6.18 -21.55
C VAL A 424 -10.21 -5.40 -22.28
N ARG A 425 -9.87 -4.29 -22.96
CA ARG A 425 -10.81 -3.44 -23.70
C ARG A 425 -11.98 -2.94 -22.85
N LEU A 426 -11.71 -2.56 -21.61
CA LEU A 426 -12.61 -1.73 -20.77
C LEU A 426 -12.39 -0.24 -21.05
N GLN A 427 -11.16 0.14 -21.43
CA GLN A 427 -10.81 1.48 -21.92
C GLN A 427 -10.36 1.41 -23.37
N ASP A 428 -10.73 2.44 -24.15
CA ASP A 428 -10.19 2.64 -25.49
C ASP A 428 -8.77 3.22 -25.44
N VAL A 429 -7.93 2.84 -26.40
CA VAL A 429 -6.59 3.40 -26.57
C VAL A 429 -6.66 4.78 -27.22
N THR A 430 -5.74 5.67 -26.88
CA THR A 430 -5.58 6.95 -27.60
C THR A 430 -4.74 6.76 -28.86
N ALA A 431 -3.66 5.98 -28.76
CA ALA A 431 -2.80 5.56 -29.87
C ALA A 431 -2.07 4.27 -29.49
N GLY A 432 -1.40 3.66 -30.48
CA GLY A 432 -0.71 2.38 -30.34
C GLY A 432 -1.60 1.18 -30.71
N GLU A 433 -1.00 0.00 -30.64
CA GLU A 433 -1.65 -1.25 -30.98
C GLU A 433 -1.56 -2.26 -29.84
N ILE A 434 -2.60 -3.07 -29.70
CA ILE A 434 -2.61 -4.25 -28.83
C ILE A 434 -3.01 -5.43 -29.70
N ARG A 435 -2.14 -6.42 -29.87
CA ARG A 435 -2.43 -7.65 -30.61
C ARG A 435 -2.60 -8.80 -29.63
N PHE A 436 -3.71 -9.53 -29.76
CA PHE A 436 -3.97 -10.77 -29.02
C PHE A 436 -4.05 -11.91 -30.02
N ASP A 437 -3.17 -12.90 -29.89
CA ASP A 437 -3.07 -14.03 -30.82
C ASP A 437 -2.94 -13.56 -32.30
N GLY A 438 -2.10 -12.55 -32.51
CA GLY A 438 -1.89 -11.89 -33.82
C GLY A 438 -2.99 -10.93 -34.29
N GLN A 439 -4.15 -10.87 -33.61
CA GLN A 439 -5.26 -9.98 -33.98
C GLN A 439 -5.22 -8.67 -33.20
N ASN A 440 -5.24 -7.52 -33.89
CA ASN A 440 -5.34 -6.22 -33.23
C ASN A 440 -6.72 -6.04 -32.55
N ILE A 441 -6.72 -5.94 -31.22
CA ILE A 441 -7.94 -5.85 -30.41
C ILE A 441 -8.47 -4.41 -30.28
N ALA A 442 -7.65 -3.40 -30.59
CA ALA A 442 -7.99 -1.99 -30.37
C ALA A 442 -9.18 -1.51 -31.23
N ALA A 443 -9.44 -2.18 -32.34
CA ALA A 443 -10.53 -1.84 -33.27
C ALA A 443 -11.76 -2.77 -33.14
N LEU A 444 -11.72 -3.78 -32.28
CA LEU A 444 -12.81 -4.77 -32.18
C LEU A 444 -14.11 -4.16 -31.68
N LYS A 445 -15.22 -4.58 -32.29
CA LYS A 445 -16.58 -4.15 -31.94
C LYS A 445 -17.56 -5.33 -32.00
N GLY A 446 -18.71 -5.18 -31.37
CA GLY A 446 -19.82 -6.14 -31.49
C GLY A 446 -19.45 -7.57 -31.07
N ALA A 447 -19.69 -8.53 -31.96
CA ALA A 447 -19.49 -9.95 -31.70
C ALA A 447 -18.02 -10.32 -31.45
N ASP A 448 -17.09 -9.72 -32.20
CA ASP A 448 -15.65 -10.03 -32.07
C ASP A 448 -15.11 -9.53 -30.73
N LEU A 449 -15.54 -8.33 -30.29
CA LEU A 449 -15.20 -7.83 -28.96
C LEU A 449 -15.79 -8.71 -27.85
N LYS A 450 -17.01 -9.22 -28.04
CA LYS A 450 -17.62 -10.17 -27.10
C LYS A 450 -16.85 -11.49 -27.06
N ALA A 451 -16.38 -12.00 -28.19
CA ALA A 451 -15.56 -13.21 -28.25
C ALA A 451 -14.20 -13.00 -27.57
N PHE A 452 -13.54 -11.86 -27.80
CA PHE A 452 -12.31 -11.48 -27.12
C PHE A 452 -12.50 -11.42 -25.60
N ARG A 453 -13.55 -10.74 -25.13
CA ARG A 453 -13.87 -10.65 -23.69
C ARG A 453 -14.16 -11.99 -23.04
N ARG A 454 -14.53 -13.03 -23.78
CA ARG A 454 -14.60 -14.39 -23.22
C ARG A 454 -13.20 -14.93 -22.86
N SER A 455 -12.19 -14.59 -23.67
CA SER A 455 -10.82 -15.08 -23.54
C SER A 455 -9.93 -14.21 -22.64
N ALA A 456 -10.38 -12.99 -22.35
CA ALA A 456 -9.66 -11.99 -21.56
C ALA A 456 -10.54 -11.49 -20.40
N GLN A 457 -10.09 -11.66 -19.16
CA GLN A 457 -10.83 -11.29 -17.95
C GLN A 457 -10.00 -10.39 -17.04
N MET A 458 -10.66 -9.71 -16.10
CA MET A 458 -10.00 -8.84 -15.12
C MET A 458 -10.49 -9.12 -13.71
N ILE A 459 -9.55 -9.22 -12.77
CA ILE A 459 -9.79 -9.14 -11.33
C ILE A 459 -9.43 -7.72 -10.93
N PHE A 460 -10.40 -6.98 -10.42
CA PHE A 460 -10.23 -5.58 -10.04
C PHE A 460 -9.70 -5.44 -8.61
N GLN A 461 -9.13 -4.27 -8.31
CA GLN A 461 -8.53 -3.90 -7.03
C GLN A 461 -9.53 -3.95 -5.85
N ASP A 462 -10.75 -3.42 -6.05
CA ASP A 462 -11.75 -3.32 -4.99
C ASP A 462 -12.91 -4.32 -5.21
N PRO A 463 -12.98 -5.42 -4.44
CA PRO A 463 -14.08 -6.38 -4.55
C PRO A 463 -15.44 -5.79 -4.15
N TYR A 464 -15.49 -4.71 -3.36
CA TYR A 464 -16.74 -4.08 -2.94
C TYR A 464 -17.44 -3.35 -4.09
N GLN A 465 -16.67 -2.81 -5.04
CA GLN A 465 -17.21 -2.08 -6.19
C GLN A 465 -17.58 -3.00 -7.36
N THR A 466 -17.09 -4.23 -7.38
CA THR A 466 -17.15 -5.11 -8.55
C THR A 466 -18.27 -6.13 -8.50
N LEU A 467 -18.74 -6.47 -7.30
CA LEU A 467 -19.82 -7.41 -7.05
C LEU A 467 -21.14 -6.65 -6.90
N ASN A 468 -22.16 -7.02 -7.68
CA ASN A 468 -23.49 -6.41 -7.54
C ASN A 468 -24.10 -6.82 -6.18
N PRO A 469 -24.35 -5.87 -5.26
CA PRO A 469 -24.79 -6.19 -3.90
C PRO A 469 -26.20 -6.80 -3.84
N ARG A 470 -26.95 -6.74 -4.95
CA ARG A 470 -28.32 -7.26 -5.06
C ARG A 470 -28.39 -8.70 -5.57
N PHE A 471 -27.28 -9.25 -6.05
CA PHE A 471 -27.21 -10.58 -6.62
C PHE A 471 -26.63 -11.55 -5.60
N THR A 472 -27.06 -12.81 -5.65
CA THR A 472 -26.42 -13.87 -4.85
C THR A 472 -25.04 -14.19 -5.41
N ILE A 473 -24.20 -14.88 -4.63
CA ILE A 473 -22.89 -15.33 -5.11
C ILE A 473 -23.05 -16.24 -6.32
N TYR A 474 -24.06 -17.13 -6.31
CA TYR A 474 -24.42 -17.94 -7.46
C TYR A 474 -24.67 -17.09 -8.70
N ASP A 475 -25.56 -16.09 -8.60
CA ASP A 475 -25.92 -15.23 -9.73
C ASP A 475 -24.70 -14.50 -10.30
N ILE A 476 -23.82 -14.01 -9.42
CA ILE A 476 -22.60 -13.27 -9.82
C ILE A 476 -21.64 -14.16 -10.61
N VAL A 477 -21.42 -15.39 -10.18
CA VAL A 477 -20.50 -16.34 -10.84
C VAL A 477 -21.15 -16.97 -12.08
N ALA A 478 -22.47 -17.13 -12.10
CA ALA A 478 -23.22 -17.64 -13.24
C ALA A 478 -23.35 -16.62 -14.38
N GLU A 479 -23.40 -15.32 -14.07
CA GLU A 479 -23.65 -14.24 -15.02
C GLU A 479 -22.77 -14.30 -16.29
N PRO A 480 -21.43 -14.50 -16.21
CA PRO A 480 -20.59 -14.59 -17.41
C PRO A 480 -20.98 -15.77 -18.32
N LEU A 481 -21.30 -16.94 -17.73
CA LEU A 481 -21.72 -18.12 -18.50
C LEU A 481 -23.03 -17.89 -19.25
N ILE A 482 -23.99 -17.22 -18.58
CA ILE A 482 -25.28 -16.86 -19.16
C ILE A 482 -25.11 -15.84 -20.30
N ILE A 483 -24.33 -14.77 -20.08
CA ILE A 483 -24.07 -13.73 -21.08
C ILE A 483 -23.46 -14.34 -22.35
N HIS A 484 -22.54 -15.28 -22.19
CA HIS A 484 -21.85 -15.94 -23.31
C HIS A 484 -22.55 -17.19 -23.83
N LYS A 485 -23.69 -17.59 -23.25
CA LYS A 485 -24.47 -18.80 -23.62
C LYS A 485 -23.62 -20.06 -23.62
N LEU A 486 -22.87 -20.29 -22.54
CA LEU A 486 -21.90 -21.39 -22.44
C LEU A 486 -22.37 -22.57 -21.60
N ALA A 487 -23.38 -22.39 -20.76
CA ALA A 487 -23.96 -23.43 -19.91
C ALA A 487 -25.38 -23.04 -19.52
N GLU A 488 -26.26 -24.03 -19.36
CA GLU A 488 -27.64 -23.87 -18.90
C GLU A 488 -28.01 -25.06 -17.99
N GLY A 489 -29.00 -24.89 -17.12
CA GLY A 489 -29.49 -25.96 -16.24
C GLY A 489 -28.40 -26.52 -15.29
N GLU A 490 -28.29 -27.84 -15.21
CA GLU A 490 -27.37 -28.54 -14.30
C GLU A 490 -25.89 -28.27 -14.61
N GLU A 491 -25.54 -28.07 -15.89
CA GLU A 491 -24.16 -27.74 -16.29
C GLU A 491 -23.74 -26.36 -15.75
N LEU A 492 -24.67 -25.40 -15.73
CA LEU A 492 -24.42 -24.06 -15.19
C LEU A 492 -24.10 -24.15 -13.69
N GLU A 493 -24.91 -24.90 -12.95
CA GLU A 493 -24.73 -25.11 -11.52
C GLU A 493 -23.38 -25.79 -11.22
N GLN A 494 -23.06 -26.85 -11.96
CA GLN A 494 -21.79 -27.57 -11.80
C GLN A 494 -20.58 -26.66 -12.03
N ARG A 495 -20.59 -25.82 -13.08
CA ARG A 495 -19.48 -24.90 -13.36
C ARG A 495 -19.33 -23.80 -12.33
N VAL A 496 -20.45 -23.30 -11.78
CA VAL A 496 -20.43 -22.31 -10.69
C VAL A 496 -19.82 -22.92 -9.43
N VAL A 497 -20.29 -24.12 -9.04
CA VAL A 497 -19.73 -24.87 -7.91
C VAL A 497 -18.24 -25.08 -8.08
N GLU A 498 -17.82 -25.64 -9.22
CA GLU A 498 -16.41 -25.90 -9.49
C GLU A 498 -15.56 -24.62 -9.43
N SER A 499 -16.06 -23.50 -9.96
CA SER A 499 -15.33 -22.22 -9.95
C SER A 499 -15.19 -21.62 -8.55
N LEU A 500 -16.24 -21.70 -7.73
CA LEU A 500 -16.20 -21.29 -6.32
C LEU A 500 -15.19 -22.14 -5.54
N GLU A 501 -15.23 -23.45 -5.74
CA GLU A 501 -14.31 -24.37 -5.08
C GLU A 501 -12.85 -24.20 -5.54
N ARG A 502 -12.62 -23.99 -6.84
CA ARG A 502 -11.30 -23.64 -7.41
C ARG A 502 -10.76 -22.34 -6.81
N ALA A 503 -11.61 -21.35 -6.52
CA ALA A 503 -11.23 -20.12 -5.81
C ALA A 503 -11.07 -20.29 -4.29
N GLY A 504 -11.27 -21.50 -3.76
CA GLY A 504 -11.10 -21.83 -2.33
C GLY A 504 -12.30 -21.48 -1.45
N LEU A 505 -13.51 -21.37 -2.01
CA LEU A 505 -14.76 -21.24 -1.26
C LEU A 505 -15.42 -22.61 -1.12
N LYS A 506 -14.92 -23.42 -0.17
CA LYS A 506 -15.36 -24.81 0.06
C LYS A 506 -16.11 -24.97 1.40
N PRO A 507 -17.16 -25.82 1.46
CA PRO A 507 -17.92 -26.31 0.30
C PRO A 507 -18.66 -25.14 -0.37
N ALA A 508 -18.81 -25.17 -1.70
CA ALA A 508 -19.47 -24.06 -2.41
C ALA A 508 -20.91 -23.80 -1.93
N SER A 509 -21.62 -24.86 -1.51
CA SER A 509 -22.97 -24.78 -0.96
C SER A 509 -23.13 -23.83 0.23
N ALA A 510 -22.06 -23.58 1.00
CA ALA A 510 -22.10 -22.63 2.11
C ALA A 510 -22.18 -21.16 1.67
N TYR A 511 -21.85 -20.86 0.40
CA TYR A 511 -21.66 -19.51 -0.11
C TYR A 511 -22.65 -19.12 -1.22
N GLN A 512 -23.13 -20.07 -2.02
CA GLN A 512 -23.91 -19.81 -3.24
C GLN A 512 -25.13 -18.89 -3.02
N GLU A 513 -25.90 -19.14 -1.96
CA GLU A 513 -27.12 -18.38 -1.65
C GLU A 513 -26.85 -17.06 -0.91
N ARG A 514 -25.60 -16.82 -0.48
CA ARG A 514 -25.25 -15.60 0.24
C ARG A 514 -25.20 -14.41 -0.70
N PHE A 515 -25.28 -13.23 -0.11
CA PHE A 515 -25.03 -11.96 -0.79
C PHE A 515 -23.60 -11.47 -0.50
N PRO A 516 -23.03 -10.61 -1.37
CA PRO A 516 -21.70 -10.06 -1.14
C PRO A 516 -21.55 -9.47 0.26
N HIS A 517 -22.55 -8.74 0.76
CA HIS A 517 -22.49 -8.06 2.07
C HIS A 517 -22.31 -9.00 3.27
N GLU A 518 -22.64 -10.28 3.11
CA GLU A 518 -22.54 -11.33 4.14
C GLU A 518 -21.18 -12.05 4.13
N LEU A 519 -20.29 -11.70 3.19
CA LEU A 519 -18.96 -12.27 3.07
C LEU A 519 -17.88 -11.35 3.64
N SER A 520 -16.81 -11.96 4.16
CA SER A 520 -15.57 -11.25 4.50
C SER A 520 -14.90 -10.67 3.26
N GLY A 521 -14.02 -9.67 3.42
CA GLY A 521 -13.29 -9.07 2.28
C GLY A 521 -12.51 -10.12 1.47
N GLY A 522 -11.83 -11.04 2.15
CA GLY A 522 -11.14 -12.17 1.52
C GLY A 522 -12.06 -13.13 0.75
N GLN A 523 -13.23 -13.44 1.31
CA GLN A 523 -14.22 -14.26 0.62
C GLN A 523 -14.78 -13.57 -0.62
N ARG A 524 -15.07 -12.26 -0.56
CA ARG A 524 -15.50 -11.48 -1.73
C ARG A 524 -14.45 -11.47 -2.82
N GLN A 525 -13.17 -11.32 -2.47
CA GLN A 525 -12.09 -11.39 -3.46
C GLN A 525 -12.05 -12.75 -4.14
N ARG A 526 -12.23 -13.85 -3.38
CA ARG A 526 -12.34 -15.20 -3.95
C ARG A 526 -13.55 -15.36 -4.87
N VAL A 527 -14.69 -14.73 -4.56
CA VAL A 527 -15.84 -14.68 -5.49
C VAL A 527 -15.50 -13.92 -6.77
N ALA A 528 -14.81 -12.78 -6.68
CA ALA A 528 -14.36 -12.03 -7.86
C ALA A 528 -13.39 -12.85 -8.72
N ILE A 529 -12.50 -13.62 -8.10
CA ILE A 529 -11.62 -14.58 -8.78
C ILE A 529 -12.43 -15.68 -9.44
N ALA A 530 -13.37 -16.32 -8.72
CA ALA A 530 -14.25 -17.37 -9.25
C ALA A 530 -15.01 -16.89 -10.50
N ARG A 531 -15.57 -15.67 -10.44
CA ARG A 531 -16.25 -15.02 -11.56
C ARG A 531 -15.32 -14.81 -12.77
N GLY A 532 -14.05 -14.46 -12.54
CA GLY A 532 -13.09 -14.27 -13.63
C GLY A 532 -12.66 -15.59 -14.29
N ILE A 533 -12.46 -16.65 -13.50
CA ILE A 533 -11.98 -17.94 -14.02
C ILE A 533 -13.10 -18.83 -14.59
N VAL A 534 -14.38 -18.57 -14.28
CA VAL A 534 -15.50 -19.41 -14.71
C VAL A 534 -15.58 -19.59 -16.23
N LEU A 535 -15.09 -18.61 -17.00
CA LEU A 535 -15.03 -18.65 -18.46
C LEU A 535 -13.84 -19.43 -19.02
N GLU A 536 -12.92 -19.86 -18.16
CA GLU A 536 -11.62 -20.45 -18.50
C GLU A 536 -10.84 -19.58 -19.50
N PRO A 537 -10.52 -18.33 -19.14
CA PRO A 537 -9.86 -17.39 -20.04
C PRO A 537 -8.42 -17.81 -20.35
N ARG A 538 -7.90 -17.40 -21.52
CA ARG A 538 -6.47 -17.58 -21.85
C ARG A 538 -5.60 -16.51 -21.18
N PHE A 539 -6.18 -15.34 -20.92
CA PHE A 539 -5.51 -14.15 -20.41
C PHE A 539 -6.32 -13.49 -19.28
N MET A 540 -5.64 -13.08 -18.21
CA MET A 540 -6.25 -12.30 -17.13
C MET A 540 -5.38 -11.12 -16.70
N VAL A 541 -6.01 -9.98 -16.43
CA VAL A 541 -5.40 -8.89 -15.68
C VAL A 541 -5.80 -9.03 -14.21
N ALA A 542 -4.82 -9.14 -13.32
CA ALA A 542 -5.07 -9.14 -11.88
C ALA A 542 -4.59 -7.82 -11.30
N ASP A 543 -5.52 -6.87 -11.10
CA ASP A 543 -5.21 -5.53 -10.62
C ASP A 543 -5.22 -5.47 -9.09
N GLU A 544 -4.04 -5.43 -8.48
CA GLU A 544 -3.83 -5.43 -7.03
C GLU A 544 -4.73 -6.43 -6.26
N PRO A 545 -4.75 -7.72 -6.66
CA PRO A 545 -5.76 -8.67 -6.18
C PRO A 545 -5.65 -9.04 -4.69
N VAL A 546 -4.65 -8.51 -3.99
CA VAL A 546 -4.33 -8.82 -2.59
C VAL A 546 -4.10 -7.59 -1.70
N SER A 547 -4.19 -6.37 -2.22
CA SER A 547 -3.80 -5.15 -1.48
C SER A 547 -4.68 -4.87 -0.27
N MET A 548 -5.96 -5.28 -0.31
CA MET A 548 -6.94 -5.11 0.78
C MET A 548 -7.12 -6.37 1.65
N LEU A 549 -6.22 -7.35 1.54
CA LEU A 549 -6.35 -8.63 2.22
C LEU A 549 -5.37 -8.79 3.37
N ASP A 550 -5.86 -9.44 4.43
CA ASP A 550 -5.03 -9.95 5.52
C ASP A 550 -3.94 -10.89 4.99
N VAL A 551 -2.82 -10.94 5.69
CA VAL A 551 -1.62 -11.72 5.34
C VAL A 551 -1.94 -13.18 5.03
N SER A 552 -2.73 -13.83 5.89
CA SER A 552 -3.08 -15.25 5.73
C SER A 552 -3.90 -15.53 4.48
N ILE A 553 -4.81 -14.61 4.10
CA ILE A 553 -5.61 -14.74 2.90
C ILE A 553 -4.80 -14.36 1.65
N ARG A 554 -3.94 -13.35 1.75
CA ARG A 554 -3.03 -12.90 0.68
C ARG A 554 -2.20 -14.06 0.15
N ALA A 555 -1.54 -14.82 1.02
CA ALA A 555 -0.76 -16.00 0.64
C ALA A 555 -1.60 -16.99 -0.19
N GLY A 556 -2.81 -17.32 0.29
CA GLY A 556 -3.72 -18.23 -0.42
C GLY A 556 -4.15 -17.72 -1.80
N VAL A 557 -4.37 -16.41 -1.98
CA VAL A 557 -4.71 -15.80 -3.28
C VAL A 557 -3.51 -15.81 -4.23
N LEU A 558 -2.29 -15.55 -3.75
CA LEU A 558 -1.10 -15.64 -4.59
C LEU A 558 -0.84 -17.08 -5.06
N ASN A 559 -1.05 -18.07 -4.18
CA ASN A 559 -0.96 -19.49 -4.53
C ASN A 559 -2.03 -19.88 -5.58
N LEU A 560 -3.25 -19.32 -5.51
CA LEU A 560 -4.28 -19.52 -6.53
C LEU A 560 -3.83 -19.08 -7.93
N MET A 561 -3.20 -17.91 -8.04
CA MET A 561 -2.75 -17.40 -9.34
C MET A 561 -1.71 -18.32 -9.99
N ARG A 562 -0.71 -18.78 -9.22
CA ARG A 562 0.29 -19.75 -9.71
C ARG A 562 -0.35 -21.08 -10.10
N ARG A 563 -1.35 -21.55 -9.35
CA ARG A 563 -2.10 -22.76 -9.71
C ARG A 563 -2.88 -22.61 -11.00
N PHE A 564 -3.62 -21.51 -11.19
CA PHE A 564 -4.34 -21.27 -12.44
C PHE A 564 -3.40 -21.17 -13.65
N ARG A 565 -2.23 -20.56 -13.48
CA ARG A 565 -1.19 -20.60 -14.51
C ARG A 565 -0.75 -22.03 -14.82
N ASN A 566 -0.39 -22.82 -13.80
CA ASN A 566 0.18 -24.15 -14.00
C ASN A 566 -0.86 -25.17 -14.52
N GLU A 567 -2.05 -25.20 -13.92
CA GLU A 567 -3.10 -26.19 -14.20
C GLU A 567 -3.93 -25.80 -15.43
N LEU A 568 -4.39 -24.55 -15.50
CA LEU A 568 -5.28 -24.08 -16.56
C LEU A 568 -4.52 -23.42 -17.72
N GLY A 569 -3.25 -23.07 -17.56
CA GLY A 569 -2.45 -22.43 -18.61
C GLY A 569 -2.80 -20.95 -18.81
N ILE A 570 -3.40 -20.31 -17.81
CA ILE A 570 -3.80 -18.91 -17.89
C ILE A 570 -2.56 -18.01 -17.81
N SER A 571 -2.45 -17.06 -18.74
CA SER A 571 -1.41 -16.03 -18.72
C SER A 571 -1.92 -14.81 -17.96
N PHE A 572 -1.06 -14.16 -17.17
CA PHE A 572 -1.48 -13.02 -16.34
C PHE A 572 -0.64 -11.77 -16.60
N VAL A 573 -1.30 -10.62 -16.58
CA VAL A 573 -0.66 -9.36 -16.16
C VAL A 573 -1.05 -9.12 -14.70
N TYR A 574 -0.09 -9.28 -13.81
CA TYR A 574 -0.27 -9.08 -12.37
C TYR A 574 0.18 -7.66 -11.99
N VAL A 575 -0.76 -6.78 -11.67
CA VAL A 575 -0.47 -5.41 -11.27
C VAL A 575 -0.35 -5.34 -9.76
N SER A 576 0.73 -4.73 -9.26
CA SER A 576 0.95 -4.49 -7.84
C SER A 576 1.88 -3.31 -7.63
N HIS A 577 1.84 -2.66 -6.47
CA HIS A 577 2.88 -1.73 -6.05
C HIS A 577 3.88 -2.38 -5.07
N ASP A 578 3.64 -3.63 -4.69
CA ASP A 578 4.45 -4.42 -3.75
C ASP A 578 5.34 -5.41 -4.52
N LEU A 579 6.65 -5.17 -4.54
CA LEU A 579 7.63 -6.01 -5.25
C LEU A 579 7.80 -7.43 -4.65
N PRO A 580 7.75 -7.65 -3.34
CA PRO A 580 7.69 -8.98 -2.74
C PRO A 580 6.60 -9.89 -3.31
N THR A 581 5.37 -9.40 -3.50
CA THR A 581 4.29 -10.21 -4.09
C THR A 581 4.54 -10.49 -5.56
N ILE A 582 5.05 -9.52 -6.31
CA ILE A 582 5.46 -9.68 -7.71
C ILE A 582 6.55 -10.74 -7.82
N ARG A 583 7.61 -10.66 -7.00
CA ARG A 583 8.69 -11.65 -6.97
C ARG A 583 8.17 -13.08 -6.79
N TYR A 584 7.15 -13.23 -5.96
CA TYR A 584 6.60 -14.53 -5.65
C TYR A 584 5.81 -15.16 -6.80
N VAL A 585 5.08 -14.36 -7.58
CA VAL A 585 4.16 -14.88 -8.61
C VAL A 585 4.64 -14.69 -10.04
N ALA A 586 5.42 -13.66 -10.33
CA ALA A 586 5.70 -13.21 -11.69
C ALA A 586 7.02 -13.79 -12.23
N ASP A 587 6.98 -14.25 -13.47
CA ASP A 587 8.14 -14.78 -14.20
C ASP A 587 9.02 -13.63 -14.73
N ARG A 588 8.37 -12.59 -15.27
CA ARG A 588 9.00 -11.31 -15.67
C ARG A 588 8.31 -10.14 -14.99
N THR A 589 9.03 -9.03 -14.84
CA THR A 589 8.52 -7.81 -14.22
C THR A 589 8.83 -6.60 -15.10
N ALA A 590 7.84 -5.73 -15.28
CA ALA A 590 7.96 -4.40 -15.88
C ALA A 590 7.68 -3.34 -14.81
N ILE A 591 8.60 -2.40 -14.64
CA ILE A 591 8.51 -1.28 -13.71
C ILE A 591 8.00 -0.05 -14.46
N MET A 592 6.86 0.47 -14.04
CA MET A 592 6.17 1.61 -14.63
C MET A 592 6.29 2.85 -13.75
N TYR A 593 6.66 3.97 -14.36
CA TYR A 593 6.75 5.27 -13.72
C TYR A 593 6.15 6.35 -14.63
N LEU A 594 5.15 7.07 -14.11
CA LEU A 594 4.51 8.22 -14.76
C LEU A 594 4.22 8.00 -16.27
N GLY A 595 3.52 6.91 -16.58
CA GLY A 595 3.10 6.58 -17.94
C GLY A 595 4.08 5.72 -18.74
N GLU A 596 5.35 5.60 -18.33
CA GLU A 596 6.40 4.89 -19.08
C GLU A 596 6.86 3.61 -18.38
N ILE A 597 7.31 2.59 -19.14
CA ILE A 597 8.05 1.43 -18.60
C ILE A 597 9.53 1.80 -18.54
N VAL A 598 10.09 1.86 -17.34
CA VAL A 598 11.48 2.31 -17.12
C VAL A 598 12.48 1.17 -16.98
N GLU A 599 12.02 -0.02 -16.62
CA GLU A 599 12.86 -1.22 -16.48
C GLU A 599 12.00 -2.47 -16.68
N VAL A 600 12.46 -3.45 -17.44
CA VAL A 600 11.75 -4.73 -17.64
C VAL A 600 12.74 -5.88 -17.76
N GLY A 601 12.40 -7.04 -17.19
CA GLY A 601 13.18 -8.26 -17.38
C GLY A 601 12.74 -9.42 -16.47
N PRO A 602 13.48 -10.54 -16.48
CA PRO A 602 13.24 -11.66 -15.57
C PRO A 602 13.19 -11.18 -14.13
N THR A 603 12.14 -11.53 -13.40
CA THR A 603 11.83 -10.94 -12.09
C THR A 603 13.00 -11.07 -11.11
N ASP A 604 13.62 -12.25 -11.04
CA ASP A 604 14.77 -12.51 -10.15
C ASP A 604 16.00 -11.66 -10.53
N THR A 605 16.29 -11.52 -11.82
CA THR A 605 17.40 -10.69 -12.32
C THR A 605 17.14 -9.22 -12.05
N LEU A 606 15.94 -8.73 -12.35
CA LEU A 606 15.54 -7.35 -12.15
C LEU A 606 15.63 -6.94 -10.67
N ILE A 607 15.17 -7.78 -9.74
CA ILE A 607 15.21 -7.47 -8.30
C ILE A 607 16.64 -7.50 -7.76
N ARG A 608 17.44 -8.47 -8.20
CA ARG A 608 18.84 -8.62 -7.77
C ARG A 608 19.71 -7.48 -8.29
N GLU A 609 19.57 -7.14 -9.56
CA GLU A 609 20.46 -6.18 -10.23
C GLU A 609 19.94 -4.74 -10.23
N ARG A 610 18.62 -4.55 -10.16
CA ARG A 610 17.88 -3.29 -9.97
C ARG A 610 18.59 -2.07 -10.56
N LYS A 611 18.55 -1.94 -11.89
CA LYS A 611 19.46 -1.07 -12.63
C LYS A 611 18.95 0.37 -12.73
N HIS A 612 17.64 0.57 -12.79
CA HIS A 612 17.04 1.91 -12.80
C HIS A 612 16.96 2.49 -11.37
N PRO A 613 17.32 3.77 -11.15
CA PRO A 613 17.25 4.41 -9.82
C PRO A 613 15.87 4.37 -9.17
N TYR A 614 14.80 4.42 -9.96
CA TYR A 614 13.43 4.24 -9.45
C TYR A 614 13.16 2.82 -8.93
N THR A 615 13.64 1.78 -9.62
CA THR A 615 13.52 0.39 -9.16
C THR A 615 14.27 0.20 -7.83
N GLN A 616 15.43 0.83 -7.69
CA GLN A 616 16.17 0.88 -6.42
C GLN A 616 15.31 1.52 -5.32
N LEU A 617 14.71 2.68 -5.59
CA LEU A 617 13.82 3.36 -4.65
C LEU A 617 12.63 2.49 -4.22
N LEU A 618 11.96 1.79 -5.14
CA LEU A 618 10.84 0.90 -4.82
C LEU A 618 11.26 -0.23 -3.87
N LEU A 619 12.44 -0.84 -4.10
CA LEU A 619 12.97 -1.92 -3.26
C LEU A 619 13.45 -1.43 -1.90
N ASP A 620 14.08 -0.26 -1.86
CA ASP A 620 14.51 0.39 -0.63
C ASP A 620 13.29 0.78 0.24
N ALA A 621 12.19 1.20 -0.39
CA ALA A 621 10.94 1.54 0.27
C ALA A 621 10.09 0.33 0.70
N SER A 622 10.22 -0.81 0.01
CA SER A 622 9.41 -2.00 0.30
C SER A 622 9.65 -2.48 1.74
N PRO A 623 8.59 -2.81 2.50
CA PRO A 623 8.74 -3.35 3.85
C PRO A 623 9.53 -4.67 3.87
N GLU A 624 10.24 -4.94 4.96
CA GLU A 624 11.00 -6.19 5.14
C GLU A 624 10.50 -6.91 6.39
N PRO A 625 9.89 -8.10 6.24
CA PRO A 625 9.38 -8.87 7.37
C PRO A 625 10.48 -9.55 8.20
N ASP A 626 11.67 -9.81 7.64
CA ASP A 626 12.75 -10.45 8.40
C ASP A 626 13.33 -9.49 9.46
N PRO A 627 13.16 -9.76 10.76
CA PRO A 627 13.68 -8.91 11.83
C PRO A 627 15.21 -8.83 11.89
N ALA A 628 15.93 -9.73 11.20
CA ALA A 628 17.39 -9.70 11.09
C ALA A 628 17.86 -8.64 10.07
N VAL A 629 17.02 -8.24 9.12
CA VAL A 629 17.37 -7.28 8.08
C VAL A 629 17.06 -5.86 8.56
N PHE A 630 18.07 -4.99 8.52
CA PHE A 630 17.90 -3.57 8.83
C PHE A 630 17.80 -2.76 7.53
N LYS A 631 16.68 -2.03 7.37
CA LYS A 631 16.53 -1.02 6.31
C LYS A 631 16.73 0.38 6.87
N ALA A 632 17.51 1.19 6.17
CA ALA A 632 17.69 2.59 6.50
C ALA A 632 16.35 3.34 6.31
N PRO A 633 16.00 4.29 7.18
CA PRO A 633 14.79 5.09 7.00
C PRO A 633 14.82 5.90 5.70
N LEU A 634 13.73 5.85 4.95
CA LEU A 634 13.56 6.67 3.74
C LEU A 634 13.03 8.07 4.12
N GLU A 635 13.93 9.01 4.41
CA GLU A 635 13.54 10.35 4.89
C GLU A 635 12.88 11.23 3.82
N SER A 636 13.33 11.12 2.57
CA SER A 636 12.79 11.87 1.44
C SER A 636 13.06 11.16 0.12
N ALA A 637 12.06 11.15 -0.75
CA ALA A 637 12.19 10.73 -2.15
C ALA A 637 11.50 11.72 -3.10
N GLY A 638 11.17 12.93 -2.63
CA GLY A 638 10.36 13.91 -3.38
C GLY A 638 8.90 13.49 -3.59
N GLU A 639 8.11 14.36 -4.23
CA GLU A 639 6.73 14.09 -4.64
C GLU A 639 6.67 13.62 -6.10
N ILE A 640 5.70 12.76 -6.43
CA ILE A 640 5.47 12.33 -7.82
C ILE A 640 5.04 13.55 -8.65
N PRO A 641 5.69 13.81 -9.80
CA PRO A 641 5.30 14.90 -10.70
C PRO A 641 3.89 14.71 -11.27
N SER A 642 3.30 15.79 -11.79
CA SER A 642 1.98 15.74 -12.41
C SER A 642 2.01 15.01 -13.76
N ALA A 643 1.12 14.04 -13.95
CA ALA A 643 0.92 13.40 -15.25
C ALA A 643 0.24 14.32 -16.29
N VAL A 644 -0.28 15.49 -15.89
CA VAL A 644 -0.83 16.50 -16.83
C VAL A 644 0.29 17.24 -17.57
N GLU A 645 1.40 17.44 -16.87
CA GLU A 645 2.57 18.13 -17.41
C GLU A 645 3.80 17.29 -17.06
N PRO A 646 4.03 16.16 -17.77
CA PRO A 646 5.15 15.28 -17.48
C PRO A 646 6.49 16.04 -17.55
N PRO A 647 7.49 15.64 -16.75
CA PRO A 647 8.79 16.28 -16.76
C PRO A 647 9.48 16.17 -18.12
N ASN A 648 10.23 17.21 -18.50
CA ASN A 648 11.11 17.17 -19.66
C ASN A 648 12.17 16.05 -19.52
N GLY A 649 12.51 15.38 -20.63
CA GLY A 649 13.46 14.26 -20.63
C GLY A 649 13.00 13.05 -19.81
N CYS A 650 13.83 12.62 -18.85
CA CYS A 650 13.52 11.47 -18.01
C CYS A 650 12.47 11.85 -16.96
N HIS A 651 11.31 11.19 -16.97
CA HIS A 651 10.22 11.49 -16.02
C HIS A 651 10.65 11.38 -14.54
N PHE A 652 11.64 10.55 -14.21
CA PHE A 652 12.10 10.32 -12.83
C PHE A 652 13.20 11.30 -12.36
N HIS A 653 13.75 12.17 -13.21
CA HIS A 653 14.95 12.96 -12.87
C HIS A 653 14.77 13.83 -11.62
N THR A 654 13.55 14.33 -11.38
CA THR A 654 13.16 15.19 -10.24
C THR A 654 13.38 14.55 -8.88
N ARG A 655 13.44 13.20 -8.84
CA ARG A 655 13.57 12.35 -7.64
C ARG A 655 14.81 11.46 -7.69
N CYS A 656 15.56 11.52 -8.78
CA CYS A 656 16.69 10.64 -9.03
C CYS A 656 17.94 11.15 -8.32
N PRO A 657 18.55 10.38 -7.40
CA PRO A 657 19.81 10.78 -6.76
C PRO A 657 21.02 10.70 -7.72
N LYS A 658 20.83 10.13 -8.91
CA LYS A 658 21.84 10.01 -9.98
C LYS A 658 21.50 10.90 -11.19
N ALA A 659 20.66 11.92 -11.01
CA ALA A 659 20.24 12.79 -12.10
C ALA A 659 21.43 13.54 -12.71
N MET A 660 21.60 13.45 -14.02
CA MET A 660 22.65 14.15 -14.76
C MET A 660 22.09 15.41 -15.43
N ALA A 661 22.96 16.30 -15.93
CA ALA A 661 22.54 17.51 -16.63
C ALA A 661 21.69 17.21 -17.88
N CYS A 662 21.91 16.06 -18.52
CA CYS A 662 21.14 15.59 -19.68
C CYS A 662 19.78 14.96 -19.34
N CYS A 663 19.43 14.80 -18.06
CA CYS A 663 18.20 14.10 -17.67
C CYS A 663 16.91 14.90 -17.89
N GLY A 664 17.00 16.18 -18.30
CA GLY A 664 15.83 16.97 -18.71
C GLY A 664 15.32 17.99 -17.69
N TRP A 665 16.20 18.61 -16.90
CA TRP A 665 15.82 19.70 -15.98
C TRP A 665 14.99 20.81 -16.66
N GLU A 666 14.11 21.45 -15.89
CA GLU A 666 13.16 22.44 -16.39
C GLU A 666 12.81 23.55 -15.36
N GLY A 667 12.00 24.53 -15.78
CA GLY A 667 11.66 25.67 -14.92
C GLY A 667 10.94 25.29 -13.62
N ARG A 668 10.16 24.20 -13.63
CA ARG A 668 9.46 23.70 -12.43
C ARG A 668 10.43 23.20 -11.37
N ASP A 669 11.59 22.66 -11.75
CA ASP A 669 12.59 22.19 -10.79
C ASP A 669 13.19 23.31 -9.96
N VAL A 670 13.29 24.51 -10.53
CA VAL A 670 13.70 25.72 -9.82
C VAL A 670 12.69 26.06 -8.74
N ALA A 671 11.39 26.03 -9.05
CA ALA A 671 10.34 26.29 -8.08
C ALA A 671 10.32 25.23 -6.96
N THR A 672 10.51 23.96 -7.33
CA THR A 672 10.62 22.85 -6.36
C THR A 672 11.86 23.01 -5.48
N ALA A 673 13.01 23.40 -6.01
CA ALA A 673 14.23 23.66 -5.22
C ALA A 673 14.01 24.75 -4.18
N MET A 674 13.31 25.83 -4.55
CA MET A 674 12.96 26.91 -3.62
C MET A 674 11.97 26.46 -2.55
N SER A 675 11.01 25.59 -2.89
CA SER A 675 10.07 25.00 -1.92
C SER A 675 10.80 24.09 -0.92
N GLU A 676 11.66 23.18 -1.40
CA GLU A 676 12.48 22.30 -0.57
C GLU A 676 13.42 23.10 0.35
N TRP A 677 14.00 24.21 -0.14
CA TRP A 677 14.80 25.12 0.66
C TRP A 677 14.03 25.66 1.86
N ARG A 678 12.78 26.10 1.66
CA ARG A 678 11.90 26.57 2.75
C ARG A 678 11.53 25.46 3.72
N ILE A 679 11.26 24.24 3.23
CA ILE A 679 10.97 23.07 4.09
C ILE A 679 12.16 22.81 5.03
N ARG A 680 13.40 22.95 4.54
CA ARG A 680 14.63 22.81 5.34
C ARG A 680 14.94 24.01 6.25
N GLY A 681 14.04 24.99 6.32
CA GLY A 681 14.21 26.20 7.13
C GLY A 681 15.10 27.28 6.50
N GLY A 682 15.46 27.13 5.23
CA GLY A 682 16.22 28.15 4.50
C GLY A 682 15.36 29.36 4.17
N GLU A 683 15.89 30.56 4.42
CA GLU A 683 15.27 31.83 4.03
C GLU A 683 15.76 32.27 2.64
N LEU A 684 14.88 32.93 1.88
CA LEU A 684 15.18 33.50 0.56
C LEU A 684 15.14 35.01 0.70
N HIS A 685 16.30 35.63 0.91
CA HIS A 685 16.38 37.07 1.15
C HIS A 685 16.57 37.87 -0.13
N LYS A 686 17.13 37.24 -1.17
CA LYS A 686 17.52 37.91 -2.42
C LYS A 686 16.56 37.62 -3.56
N LEU A 687 15.76 36.55 -3.43
CA LEU A 687 14.78 36.11 -4.41
C LEU A 687 13.36 36.25 -3.84
N ALA A 688 12.53 37.10 -4.44
CA ALA A 688 11.20 37.45 -3.94
C ALA A 688 10.09 36.50 -4.43
N GLY A 689 10.27 35.86 -5.58
CA GLY A 689 9.26 34.96 -6.16
C GLY A 689 9.74 34.29 -7.43
N VAL A 690 9.09 33.18 -7.79
CA VAL A 690 9.37 32.39 -9.00
C VAL A 690 8.11 32.27 -9.84
N SER A 691 8.22 32.55 -11.13
CA SER A 691 7.19 32.30 -12.13
C SER A 691 7.74 31.31 -13.16
N VAL A 692 7.00 30.23 -13.43
CA VAL A 692 7.44 29.16 -14.32
C VAL A 692 6.66 29.20 -15.63
N THR A 693 7.38 29.09 -16.73
CA THR A 693 6.82 29.02 -18.10
C THR A 693 7.52 27.90 -18.86
N GLY A 694 7.00 26.67 -18.77
CA GLY A 694 7.60 25.48 -19.40
C GLY A 694 9.05 25.25 -18.95
N LEU A 695 9.97 25.25 -19.91
CA LEU A 695 11.42 25.03 -19.70
C LEU A 695 12.16 26.23 -19.09
N SER A 696 11.45 27.26 -18.61
CA SER A 696 12.07 28.45 -18.06
C SER A 696 11.42 28.88 -16.75
N ALA A 697 12.23 29.46 -15.87
CA ALA A 697 11.79 30.07 -14.62
C ALA A 697 12.31 31.51 -14.53
N GLN A 698 11.42 32.44 -14.21
CA GLN A 698 11.75 33.83 -13.96
C GLN A 698 11.70 34.11 -12.46
N LEU A 699 12.81 34.57 -11.89
CA LEU A 699 12.92 34.90 -10.48
C LEU A 699 13.06 36.39 -10.28
N ALA A 700 12.16 36.98 -9.49
CA ALA A 700 12.21 38.39 -9.14
C ALA A 700 13.27 38.65 -8.06
N LEU A 701 14.10 39.68 -8.25
CA LEU A 701 15.06 40.12 -7.24
C LEU A 701 14.34 40.93 -6.15
N ALA A 702 14.76 40.74 -4.90
CA ALA A 702 14.34 41.59 -3.78
C ALA A 702 14.89 43.03 -3.93
N GLU A 703 14.27 43.99 -3.23
CA GLU A 703 14.67 45.40 -3.31
C GLU A 703 16.13 45.62 -2.88
N ASN A 704 16.87 46.43 -3.65
CA ASN A 704 18.27 46.79 -3.39
C ASN A 704 19.29 45.64 -3.40
N VAL A 705 18.96 44.50 -4.01
CA VAL A 705 19.87 43.36 -4.15
C VAL A 705 20.66 43.41 -5.45
N SER A 706 21.99 43.23 -5.36
CA SER A 706 22.85 43.10 -6.55
C SER A 706 22.64 41.77 -7.28
N GLU A 707 22.76 41.78 -8.59
CA GLU A 707 22.69 40.59 -9.44
C GLU A 707 23.61 39.46 -8.96
N THR A 708 24.86 39.77 -8.65
CA THR A 708 25.87 38.80 -8.21
C THR A 708 25.44 38.10 -6.91
N ALA A 709 24.85 38.85 -5.98
CA ALA A 709 24.37 38.29 -4.73
C ALA A 709 23.15 37.38 -4.93
N ALA A 710 22.20 37.76 -5.80
CA ALA A 710 21.03 36.96 -6.15
C ALA A 710 21.44 35.66 -6.86
N ARG A 711 22.39 35.74 -7.81
CA ARG A 711 22.92 34.56 -8.51
C ARG A 711 23.62 33.59 -7.56
N LYS A 712 24.32 34.09 -6.53
CA LYS A 712 24.95 33.25 -5.51
C LYS A 712 23.91 32.51 -4.65
N GLU A 713 22.86 33.20 -4.17
CA GLU A 713 21.77 32.53 -3.44
C GLU A 713 21.05 31.51 -4.34
N LEU A 714 20.81 31.84 -5.61
CA LEU A 714 20.23 30.89 -6.56
C LEU A 714 21.11 29.65 -6.74
N GLN A 715 22.43 29.81 -6.86
CA GLN A 715 23.36 28.68 -6.94
C GLN A 715 23.27 27.80 -5.69
N GLU A 716 23.28 28.40 -4.50
CA GLU A 716 23.16 27.68 -3.22
C GLU A 716 21.84 26.89 -3.17
N VAL A 717 20.71 27.50 -3.56
CA VAL A 717 19.39 26.85 -3.58
C VAL A 717 19.34 25.70 -4.59
N LEU A 718 19.77 25.92 -5.83
CA LEU A 718 19.70 24.90 -6.88
C LEU A 718 20.65 23.73 -6.59
N SER A 719 21.88 24.01 -6.16
CA SER A 719 22.86 22.98 -5.80
C SER A 719 22.47 22.21 -4.54
N ALA A 720 21.74 22.82 -3.60
CA ALA A 720 21.19 22.12 -2.44
C ALA A 720 20.07 21.12 -2.79
N LYS A 721 19.37 21.32 -3.93
CA LYS A 721 18.48 20.31 -4.50
C LYS A 721 19.28 19.24 -5.23
N HIS A 722 20.04 19.63 -6.24
CA HIS A 722 20.92 18.72 -6.98
C HIS A 722 22.00 19.49 -7.75
N ALA A 723 23.25 19.01 -7.74
CA ALA A 723 24.36 19.69 -8.42
C ALA A 723 24.09 19.91 -9.92
N SER A 724 23.57 18.88 -10.60
CA SER A 724 23.31 18.92 -12.04
C SER A 724 22.17 19.86 -12.47
N LEU A 725 21.29 20.29 -11.56
CA LEU A 725 20.28 21.30 -11.85
C LEU A 725 20.93 22.66 -12.13
N TRP A 726 21.96 23.02 -11.35
CA TRP A 726 22.76 24.21 -11.62
C TRP A 726 23.59 24.07 -12.90
N GLU A 727 24.18 22.89 -13.14
CA GLU A 727 25.00 22.64 -14.33
C GLU A 727 24.21 22.73 -15.64
N ALA A 728 22.94 22.27 -15.63
CA ALA A 728 22.06 22.35 -16.79
C ALA A 728 21.45 23.75 -17.01
N ALA A 729 21.47 24.62 -16.00
CA ALA A 729 20.81 25.91 -16.02
C ALA A 729 21.58 26.96 -16.85
N ARG A 730 20.91 27.56 -17.83
CA ARG A 730 21.39 28.79 -18.50
C ARG A 730 20.77 29.99 -17.85
N ILE A 731 21.59 30.85 -17.25
CA ILE A 731 21.12 31.98 -16.45
C ILE A 731 21.47 33.30 -17.14
N ASN A 732 20.42 34.04 -17.48
CA ASN A 732 20.50 35.36 -18.09
C ASN A 732 19.79 36.38 -17.19
N VAL A 733 20.18 37.65 -17.30
CA VAL A 733 19.57 38.73 -16.50
C VAL A 733 18.70 39.59 -17.39
N GLN A 734 17.47 39.83 -16.95
CA GLN A 734 16.49 40.66 -17.65
C GLN A 734 15.86 41.64 -16.66
N GLY A 735 16.40 42.86 -16.62
CA GLY A 735 15.94 43.89 -15.69
C GLY A 735 16.18 43.51 -14.24
N LYS A 736 15.11 43.51 -13.41
CA LYS A 736 15.14 43.07 -12.01
C LYS A 736 14.78 41.58 -11.83
N CYS A 737 15.06 40.75 -12.84
CA CYS A 737 14.79 39.32 -12.80
C CYS A 737 15.99 38.48 -13.27
N LEU A 738 16.19 37.32 -12.66
CA LEU A 738 16.99 36.23 -13.23
C LEU A 738 16.08 35.35 -14.08
N LEU A 739 16.46 35.13 -15.34
CA LEU A 739 15.83 34.16 -16.22
C LEU A 739 16.69 32.90 -16.27
N VAL A 740 16.13 31.80 -15.79
CA VAL A 740 16.75 30.46 -15.82
C VAL A 740 16.09 29.67 -16.94
N GLN A 741 16.89 29.12 -17.85
CA GLN A 741 16.41 28.39 -19.02
C GLN A 741 17.09 27.03 -19.14
N PHE A 742 16.35 26.05 -19.62
CA PHE A 742 16.82 24.69 -19.86
C PHE A 742 16.52 24.23 -21.29
N ASP A 743 17.23 23.20 -21.73
CA ASP A 743 17.03 22.58 -23.04
C ASP A 743 15.93 21.51 -23.00
N ALA A 744 15.21 21.39 -24.11
CA ALA A 744 14.32 20.26 -24.33
C ALA A 744 15.14 18.97 -24.47
N GLN A 745 14.74 17.92 -23.75
CA GLN A 745 15.36 16.60 -23.80
C GLN A 745 14.28 15.55 -24.10
N PRO A 746 14.55 14.55 -24.97
CA PRO A 746 13.60 13.45 -25.21
C PRO A 746 13.57 12.47 -24.02
N SER A 747 12.51 11.70 -23.80
CA SER A 747 12.57 10.59 -22.83
C SER A 747 13.66 9.58 -23.20
N PRO A 748 14.37 8.98 -22.21
CA PRO A 748 15.34 7.93 -22.49
C PRO A 748 14.62 6.72 -23.09
N ARG A 749 15.17 6.14 -24.16
CA ARG A 749 14.64 4.90 -24.75
C ARG A 749 15.07 3.69 -23.93
N ARG A 750 14.22 2.68 -23.83
CA ARG A 750 14.61 1.38 -23.27
C ARG A 750 15.70 0.74 -24.12
N ARG A 751 16.72 0.19 -23.46
CA ARG A 751 17.84 -0.52 -24.09
C ARG A 751 18.12 -1.81 -23.35
N LEU A 752 18.46 -2.85 -24.10
CA LEU A 752 18.92 -4.12 -23.56
C LEU A 752 20.31 -3.92 -22.91
N ILE A 753 20.39 -4.16 -21.60
CA ILE A 753 21.64 -4.05 -20.82
C ILE A 753 22.16 -5.42 -20.38
N ALA A 754 21.30 -6.44 -20.33
CA ALA A 754 21.63 -7.84 -20.12
C ALA A 754 20.57 -8.72 -20.80
N ARG A 755 20.73 -10.05 -20.79
CA ARG A 755 19.78 -10.98 -21.42
C ARG A 755 18.35 -10.75 -20.89
N GLU A 756 17.44 -10.38 -21.80
CA GLU A 756 16.04 -10.02 -21.52
C GLU A 756 15.84 -8.90 -20.48
N HIS A 757 16.87 -8.11 -20.16
CA HIS A 757 16.80 -7.03 -19.18
C HIS A 757 17.03 -5.68 -19.86
N GLU A 758 15.98 -4.87 -19.90
CA GLU A 758 15.98 -3.57 -20.56
C GLU A 758 15.75 -2.43 -19.56
N VAL A 759 16.40 -1.28 -19.80
CA VAL A 759 16.29 -0.10 -18.95
C VAL A 759 16.20 1.18 -19.79
N ALA A 760 15.29 2.09 -19.44
CA ALA A 760 15.20 3.45 -19.98
C ALA A 760 15.92 4.44 -19.05
N CYS A 761 17.25 4.54 -19.18
CA CYS A 761 18.03 5.50 -18.39
C CYS A 761 19.27 5.99 -19.13
N TYR A 762 19.51 7.31 -19.09
CA TYR A 762 20.68 7.94 -19.68
C TYR A 762 22.02 7.46 -19.10
N LEU A 763 22.02 6.81 -17.93
CA LEU A 763 23.24 6.18 -17.39
C LEU A 763 23.79 5.09 -18.31
N TYR A 764 22.95 4.49 -19.15
CA TYR A 764 23.30 3.41 -20.07
C TYR A 764 23.33 3.88 -21.54
N ASP A 765 23.38 5.19 -21.79
CA ASP A 765 23.36 5.75 -23.14
C ASP A 765 24.72 5.63 -23.88
N SER A 766 25.83 5.42 -23.16
CA SER A 766 27.17 5.28 -23.73
C SER A 766 27.41 3.90 -24.34
N THR A 767 27.88 3.90 -25.59
CA THR A 767 28.11 2.78 -26.52
C THR A 767 29.17 1.73 -26.10
N GLN A 768 29.46 1.51 -24.82
CA GLN A 768 30.64 0.70 -24.41
C GLN A 768 30.40 -0.66 -23.73
N GLU A 769 29.18 -1.11 -23.39
CA GLU A 769 29.04 -2.35 -22.58
C GLU A 769 28.30 -3.54 -23.22
N VAL A 770 27.83 -3.46 -24.48
CA VAL A 770 27.13 -4.61 -25.11
C VAL A 770 28.09 -5.63 -25.75
N ALA A 771 29.41 -5.44 -25.66
CA ALA A 771 30.39 -6.27 -26.37
C ALA A 771 30.85 -7.55 -25.64
N SER A 772 30.28 -7.91 -24.49
CA SER A 772 30.69 -9.15 -23.79
C SER A 772 29.56 -9.76 -22.96
N LEU A 773 28.57 -10.36 -23.62
CA LEU A 773 27.79 -11.42 -22.99
C LEU A 773 28.53 -12.74 -23.27
N PRO A 774 28.99 -13.49 -22.26
CA PRO A 774 29.54 -14.81 -22.48
C PRO A 774 28.43 -15.76 -22.93
N GLU A 775 28.59 -16.40 -24.08
CA GLU A 775 27.90 -17.65 -24.39
C GLU A 775 28.44 -18.73 -23.43
N GLU A 776 27.68 -19.08 -22.39
CA GLU A 776 27.99 -20.27 -21.59
C GLU A 776 27.26 -21.50 -22.12
N LYS A 777 28.04 -22.57 -22.24
CA LYS A 777 27.74 -23.91 -22.75
C LYS A 777 26.87 -24.73 -21.82
#